data_AF-A0A6S7IRM5-F1
#
_entry.id   AF-A0A6S7IRM5-F1
#
_cell.length_a   1.000
_cell.length_b   1.000
_cell.length_c   1.000
_cell.angle_alpha   90.00
_cell.angle_beta   90.00
_cell.angle_gamma   90.00
#
_symmetry.space_group_name_H-M   'P 1'
#
loop_
_entity.id
_entity.type
_entity.pdbx_description
1 polymer ?
#
loop_
_entity_poly.entity_id
_entity_poly.type
_entity_poly.pdbx_seq_one_letter_code
_entity_poly.pdbx_strand_id
1 'polypeptide(L)'
;MACTRVYSNEKHYYLGWNDNYLCVPTKSPYKFRWSLRGPISGYQCLQWRYPRDRRWGSTKYLCAKSDDKPVDGRWSPWSVWSQCTKKCGSGYQHRKRECTNPRPKNGGRSCGTRSYQTRYCNKHRCSDLPKWPEDFTYRYHHYTPSTSTCIRTYERSNYFQWNNYYFCSRPGRQDINMKWSDYGPIRHMRCVLINEPRELRKNGWYDNYLCVPKSSPYRFRWSYSGPINGLSCIQWMAKKGYHGWNDNYLCANRFDGNPVIATTPKPKPIHGGWTTWGVWSKCSKSCATGSRMRLRSCSNPYPQNGGRTCYGGREMRQNCNTQECPRVCGLTFTGNRGTFRSPRDKRGQFSCTWTIQVPTGYRVRLNFGFFSVGASRADCRRGSDYVTIRSGQYSTSLLLKSLCGSGVPGNVYSSGNIMRVTLTSANNIRQAGFSATWLALRIPTVPPTVRQECGGTLTHSKGNITTPNYPNKYPSKQDCIWIIKVPVHKLLKLRFLSFDVERHSQCRYDYVEIRDGSSQRSTLLETFCGNTLPKSITAFANSLWIKFHSDSTQARRGFKAEYYTERRSLGCGGKKWKLYVSEDDSSQYCYLIRYKRATWTSARADCKRKKSDLLSIASSDEQWFVRNELMAETKYYELWMGYNDLRREGQWAWSDRSEVNFNNWGGGDPNNGGRRKNEDCGVLKPDGKWNDFPCNHRFMYICKRKLS
;
A
#
# COMPACT_ATOMS: atom_id res chain seq x y z
N MET A 1 -48.95 11.70 2.79
CA MET A 1 -48.06 10.65 3.34
C MET A 1 -48.57 9.30 2.88
N ALA A 2 -47.72 8.25 2.82
CA ALA A 2 -48.14 6.88 2.55
C ALA A 2 -48.13 6.10 3.86
N CYS A 3 -49.26 5.51 4.25
CA CYS A 3 -49.43 4.87 5.54
C CYS A 3 -49.68 3.36 5.39
N THR A 4 -49.04 2.56 6.23
CA THR A 4 -49.24 1.10 6.32
C THR A 4 -49.91 0.81 7.65
N ARG A 5 -51.07 0.14 7.61
CA ARG A 5 -51.77 -0.27 8.83
C ARG A 5 -50.98 -1.34 9.56
N VAL A 6 -50.84 -1.19 10.87
CA VAL A 6 -50.20 -2.14 11.79
C VAL A 6 -51.30 -2.67 12.70
N TYR A 7 -51.57 -3.98 12.64
CA TYR A 7 -52.69 -4.58 13.38
C TYR A 7 -52.34 -6.01 13.85
N SER A 8 -53.12 -6.55 14.80
CA SER A 8 -53.00 -7.92 15.27
C SER A 8 -54.32 -8.67 15.08
N ASN A 9 -54.24 -9.95 14.70
CA ASN A 9 -55.42 -10.81 14.52
C ASN A 9 -55.84 -11.53 15.82
N GLU A 10 -55.07 -11.37 16.89
CA GLU A 10 -55.32 -12.05 18.16
C GLU A 10 -56.27 -11.23 19.01
N LYS A 11 -57.47 -11.76 19.28
CA LYS A 11 -58.41 -11.24 20.30
C LYS A 11 -57.82 -11.49 21.69
N HIS A 12 -56.88 -10.66 22.11
CA HIS A 12 -56.48 -10.59 23.51
C HIS A 12 -57.16 -9.40 24.18
N TYR A 13 -57.77 -9.69 25.32
CA TYR A 13 -58.51 -8.78 26.18
C TYR A 13 -57.63 -7.57 26.56
N TYR A 14 -58.20 -6.38 26.44
CA TYR A 14 -57.66 -5.05 26.75
C TYR A 14 -56.71 -4.43 25.69
N LEU A 15 -57.29 -3.48 24.94
CA LEU A 15 -56.69 -2.55 23.95
C LEU A 15 -56.40 -3.16 22.57
N GLY A 16 -57.40 -3.09 21.69
CA GLY A 16 -57.27 -3.48 20.30
C GLY A 16 -56.35 -2.54 19.53
N TRP A 17 -55.19 -3.04 19.08
CA TRP A 17 -54.22 -2.34 18.21
C TRP A 17 -54.71 -2.18 16.76
N ASN A 18 -56.01 -2.12 16.53
CA ASN A 18 -56.59 -2.23 15.19
C ASN A 18 -56.60 -0.91 14.40
N ASP A 19 -56.20 0.19 15.01
CA ASP A 19 -56.28 1.57 14.51
C ASP A 19 -54.91 2.23 14.29
N ASN A 20 -53.81 1.49 14.41
CA ASN A 20 -52.47 2.04 14.30
C ASN A 20 -51.94 2.03 12.86
N TYR A 21 -51.29 3.13 12.46
CA TYR A 21 -50.70 3.30 11.13
C TYR A 21 -49.26 3.78 11.24
N LEU A 22 -48.38 3.17 10.43
CA LEU A 22 -47.05 3.69 10.19
C LEU A 22 -47.05 4.52 8.89
N CYS A 23 -46.91 5.83 9.03
CA CYS A 23 -46.92 6.77 7.91
C CYS A 23 -45.51 7.25 7.54
N VAL A 24 -45.21 7.32 6.25
CA VAL A 24 -43.96 7.89 5.71
C VAL A 24 -44.25 8.93 4.63
N PRO A 25 -43.34 9.89 4.37
CA PRO A 25 -43.51 10.82 3.25
C PRO A 25 -43.70 10.07 1.92
N THR A 26 -44.57 10.56 1.03
CA THR A 26 -44.88 9.90 -0.27
C THR A 26 -43.67 9.78 -1.18
N LYS A 27 -42.67 10.67 -1.03
CA LYS A 27 -41.36 10.64 -1.72
C LYS A 27 -40.34 9.67 -1.08
N SER A 28 -40.70 8.98 -0.01
CA SER A 28 -39.82 7.99 0.63
C SER A 28 -39.50 6.86 -0.36
N PRO A 29 -38.21 6.50 -0.55
CA PRO A 29 -37.83 5.40 -1.42
C PRO A 29 -38.16 4.03 -0.82
N TYR A 30 -38.70 3.98 0.40
CA TYR A 30 -39.06 2.76 1.11
C TYR A 30 -40.58 2.56 1.13
N LYS A 31 -41.00 1.37 0.73
CA LYS A 31 -42.36 0.86 0.90
C LYS A 31 -42.38 -0.12 2.05
N PHE A 32 -43.20 0.17 3.05
CA PHE A 32 -43.37 -0.66 4.23
C PHE A 32 -44.58 -1.59 4.06
N ARG A 33 -44.49 -2.79 4.63
CA ARG A 33 -45.54 -3.80 4.68
C ARG A 33 -45.52 -4.48 6.04
N TRP A 34 -46.70 -4.68 6.61
CA TRP A 34 -46.88 -5.42 7.84
C TRP A 34 -47.16 -6.89 7.53
N SER A 35 -46.52 -7.82 8.26
CA SER A 35 -46.71 -9.27 8.11
C SER A 35 -46.99 -9.93 9.45
N LEU A 36 -47.98 -10.83 9.44
CA LEU A 36 -48.41 -11.63 10.58
C LEU A 36 -47.94 -13.09 10.52
N ARG A 37 -47.30 -13.47 9.41
CA ARG A 37 -46.96 -14.87 9.09
C ARG A 37 -45.44 -15.09 9.03
N GLY A 38 -44.65 -14.16 9.57
CA GLY A 38 -43.19 -14.19 9.47
C GLY A 38 -42.60 -13.19 8.45
N PRO A 39 -41.27 -13.20 8.26
CA PRO A 39 -40.60 -12.28 7.35
C PRO A 39 -41.02 -12.52 5.88
N ILE A 40 -41.28 -11.44 5.15
CA ILE A 40 -41.66 -11.50 3.73
C ILE A 40 -40.40 -11.71 2.86
N SER A 41 -40.42 -12.74 2.02
CA SER A 41 -39.33 -13.02 1.08
C SER A 41 -39.07 -11.85 0.13
N GLY A 42 -37.81 -11.41 0.03
CA GLY A 42 -37.40 -10.27 -0.79
C GLY A 42 -37.59 -8.89 -0.15
N TYR A 43 -37.97 -8.81 1.13
CA TYR A 43 -38.04 -7.59 1.94
C TYR A 43 -37.07 -7.67 3.12
N GLN A 44 -36.57 -6.52 3.61
CA GLN A 44 -35.86 -6.48 4.89
C GLN A 44 -36.88 -6.33 6.01
N CYS A 45 -36.95 -7.31 6.92
CA CYS A 45 -37.99 -7.38 7.94
C CYS A 45 -37.41 -7.24 9.34
N LEU A 46 -38.00 -6.33 10.12
CA LEU A 46 -37.77 -6.19 11.54
C LEU A 46 -38.87 -6.92 12.30
N GLN A 47 -38.50 -7.82 13.20
CA GLN A 47 -39.47 -8.46 14.09
C GLN A 47 -39.91 -7.47 15.17
N TRP A 48 -41.20 -7.22 15.24
CA TRP A 48 -41.76 -6.26 16.18
C TRP A 48 -42.10 -6.98 17.49
N ARG A 49 -41.28 -6.79 18.52
CA ARG A 49 -41.42 -7.47 19.80
C ARG A 49 -41.96 -6.52 20.87
N TYR A 50 -42.98 -6.95 21.60
CA TYR A 50 -43.44 -6.24 22.79
C TYR A 50 -42.76 -6.85 24.03
N PRO A 51 -41.97 -6.08 24.81
CA PRO A 51 -41.16 -6.65 25.89
C PRO A 51 -41.95 -7.33 27.01
N ARG A 52 -43.19 -6.90 27.26
CA ARG A 52 -44.05 -7.42 28.35
C ARG A 52 -44.92 -8.60 27.96
N ASP A 53 -45.09 -8.88 26.67
CA ASP A 53 -45.81 -10.06 26.18
C ASP A 53 -44.94 -10.85 25.20
N ARG A 54 -44.38 -11.96 25.71
CA ARG A 54 -43.50 -12.85 24.93
C ARG A 54 -44.22 -13.55 23.78
N ARG A 55 -45.56 -13.65 23.78
CA ARG A 55 -46.34 -14.31 22.72
C ARG A 55 -46.63 -13.37 21.56
N TRP A 56 -46.90 -12.09 21.84
CA TRP A 56 -47.35 -11.09 20.86
C TRP A 56 -46.35 -10.80 19.72
N GLY A 57 -45.04 -10.88 19.98
CA GLY A 57 -43.99 -10.50 19.03
C GLY A 57 -43.43 -11.62 18.14
N SER A 58 -43.89 -12.86 18.29
CA SER A 58 -43.24 -14.02 17.65
C SER A 58 -43.45 -14.09 16.14
N THR A 59 -44.59 -13.61 15.64
CA THR A 59 -45.01 -13.74 14.23
C THR A 59 -45.18 -12.40 13.50
N LYS A 60 -44.93 -11.27 14.18
CA LYS A 60 -45.23 -9.92 13.72
C LYS A 60 -43.97 -9.23 13.19
N TYR A 61 -43.99 -8.84 11.90
CA TYR A 61 -42.83 -8.25 11.22
C TYR A 61 -43.23 -7.00 10.45
N LEU A 62 -42.45 -5.94 10.63
CA LEU A 62 -42.48 -4.78 9.75
C LEU A 62 -41.40 -4.96 8.68
N CYS A 63 -41.82 -5.10 7.43
CA CYS A 63 -40.97 -5.38 6.29
C CYS A 63 -40.87 -4.15 5.39
N ALA A 64 -39.66 -3.77 5.00
CA ALA A 64 -39.40 -2.66 4.10
C ALA A 64 -38.68 -3.14 2.83
N LYS A 65 -39.03 -2.55 1.70
CA LYS A 65 -38.29 -2.72 0.44
C LYS A 65 -38.10 -1.35 -0.19
N SER A 66 -36.87 -1.05 -0.56
CA SER A 66 -36.58 0.15 -1.33
C SER A 66 -36.85 -0.12 -2.80
N ASP A 67 -37.55 0.78 -3.47
CA ASP A 67 -37.75 0.70 -4.93
C ASP A 67 -36.46 1.08 -5.69
N ASP A 68 -35.51 1.73 -5.00
CA ASP A 68 -34.19 2.07 -5.52
C ASP A 68 -33.16 0.97 -5.20
N LYS A 69 -32.35 0.60 -6.20
CA LYS A 69 -31.30 -0.42 -6.02
C LYS A 69 -30.31 -0.02 -4.91
N PRO A 70 -29.83 -0.98 -4.10
CA PRO A 70 -28.78 -0.73 -3.12
C PRO A 70 -27.52 -0.17 -3.79
N VAL A 71 -26.97 0.92 -3.23
CA VAL A 71 -25.71 1.51 -3.70
C VAL A 71 -24.66 1.22 -2.65
N ASP A 72 -23.78 0.26 -2.95
CA ASP A 72 -22.64 -0.07 -2.10
C ASP A 72 -21.64 1.09 -2.09
N GLY A 73 -21.17 1.44 -0.89
CA GLY A 73 -20.15 2.45 -0.71
C GLY A 73 -18.85 2.05 -1.37
N ARG A 74 -18.20 3.01 -2.01
CA ARG A 74 -16.83 2.84 -2.52
C ARG A 74 -15.93 3.91 -1.93
N TRP A 75 -14.69 3.50 -1.66
CA TRP A 75 -13.69 4.39 -1.12
C TRP A 75 -13.36 5.51 -2.11
N SER A 76 -13.16 6.72 -1.58
CA SER A 76 -12.50 7.81 -2.30
C SER A 76 -11.07 7.39 -2.68
N PRO A 77 -10.45 8.09 -3.64
CA PRO A 77 -8.99 8.07 -3.76
C PRO A 77 -8.34 8.36 -2.39
N TRP A 78 -7.15 7.82 -2.18
CA TRP A 78 -6.36 8.16 -1.01
C TRP A 78 -5.97 9.64 -1.00
N SER A 79 -5.98 10.26 0.18
CA SER A 79 -5.38 11.57 0.38
C SER A 79 -3.89 11.54 0.02
N VAL A 80 -3.31 12.71 -0.23
CA VAL A 80 -1.85 12.85 -0.24
C VAL A 80 -1.27 12.39 1.11
N TRP A 81 -0.04 11.91 1.08
CA TRP A 81 0.69 11.55 2.30
C TRP A 81 0.90 12.80 3.16
N SER A 82 0.72 12.65 4.47
CA SER A 82 1.04 13.68 5.46
C SER A 82 2.52 14.06 5.41
N GLN A 83 2.90 15.16 6.04
CA GLN A 83 4.31 15.41 6.33
C GLN A 83 4.88 14.29 7.20
N CYS A 84 6.19 14.03 7.06
CA CYS A 84 6.87 13.00 7.84
C CYS A 84 6.91 13.40 9.32
N THR A 85 6.60 12.47 10.23
CA THR A 85 6.58 12.77 11.68
C THR A 85 7.94 13.11 12.27
N LYS A 86 9.03 12.77 11.59
CA LYS A 86 10.39 13.13 12.00
C LYS A 86 11.16 13.72 10.83
N LYS A 87 12.03 14.69 11.10
CA LYS A 87 12.91 15.27 10.07
C LYS A 87 14.07 14.35 9.69
N CYS A 88 14.52 13.51 10.62
CA CYS A 88 15.59 12.53 10.52
C CYS A 88 15.33 11.38 11.52
N GLY A 89 16.11 10.30 11.49
CA GLY A 89 16.01 9.21 12.47
C GLY A 89 14.76 8.32 12.31
N SER A 90 14.28 8.20 11.07
CA SER A 90 13.13 7.36 10.67
C SER A 90 11.79 7.79 11.30
N GLY A 91 11.02 8.57 10.54
CA GLY A 91 9.63 8.94 10.84
C GLY A 91 8.63 8.14 10.00
N TYR A 92 7.35 8.50 10.09
CA TYR A 92 6.28 7.91 9.30
C TYR A 92 5.33 8.99 8.73
N GLN A 93 4.73 8.69 7.58
CA GLN A 93 3.67 9.47 6.95
C GLN A 93 2.41 8.63 6.91
N HIS A 94 1.25 9.28 7.00
CA HIS A 94 -0.03 8.62 6.87
C HIS A 94 -0.90 9.27 5.79
N ARG A 95 -1.89 8.51 5.30
CA ARG A 95 -2.94 9.03 4.42
C ARG A 95 -4.25 8.32 4.71
N LYS A 96 -5.36 9.00 4.41
CA LYS A 96 -6.71 8.50 4.66
C LYS A 96 -7.56 8.51 3.41
N ARG A 97 -8.65 7.75 3.42
CA ARG A 97 -9.70 7.78 2.39
C ARG A 97 -11.06 7.57 3.05
N GLU A 98 -12.09 8.11 2.43
CA GLU A 98 -13.44 8.15 3.00
C GLU A 98 -14.41 7.40 2.09
N CYS A 99 -15.44 6.80 2.66
CA CYS A 99 -16.38 5.94 1.93
C CYS A 99 -17.42 6.82 1.20
N THR A 100 -16.99 7.56 0.19
CA THR A 100 -17.78 8.65 -0.40
C THR A 100 -17.94 8.62 -1.91
N ASN A 101 -17.32 7.67 -2.63
CA ASN A 101 -17.29 7.69 -4.10
C ASN A 101 -17.82 6.40 -4.76
N PRO A 102 -19.12 6.05 -4.61
CA PRO A 102 -20.19 6.82 -3.96
C PRO A 102 -20.37 6.49 -2.46
N ARG A 103 -21.10 7.34 -1.73
CA ARG A 103 -21.54 7.05 -0.34
C ARG A 103 -22.58 5.90 -0.35
N PRO A 104 -22.56 4.97 0.62
CA PRO A 104 -23.59 3.94 0.73
C PRO A 104 -24.98 4.55 0.84
N LYS A 105 -25.94 4.01 0.09
CA LYS A 105 -27.37 4.41 0.13
C LYS A 105 -28.26 3.17 -0.02
N ASN A 106 -29.52 3.28 0.39
CA ASN A 106 -30.57 2.27 0.16
C ASN A 106 -30.19 0.85 0.66
N GLY A 107 -29.56 0.77 1.84
CA GLY A 107 -29.13 -0.51 2.44
C GLY A 107 -27.85 -1.12 1.84
N GLY A 108 -27.12 -0.39 0.99
CA GLY A 108 -25.83 -0.83 0.42
C GLY A 108 -24.70 -0.95 1.45
N ARG A 109 -23.72 -1.81 1.16
CA ARG A 109 -22.60 -2.17 2.05
C ARG A 109 -21.63 -1.00 2.26
N SER A 110 -21.11 -0.86 3.48
CA SER A 110 -20.05 0.10 3.78
C SER A 110 -18.67 -0.41 3.31
N CYS A 111 -17.70 0.51 3.16
CA CYS A 111 -16.42 0.21 2.53
C CYS A 111 -15.42 -0.62 3.39
N GLY A 112 -15.78 -1.02 4.61
CA GLY A 112 -14.92 -1.79 5.54
C GLY A 112 -13.92 -0.95 6.35
N THR A 113 -12.86 -1.55 6.90
CA THR A 113 -11.97 -0.95 7.93
C THR A 113 -10.66 -0.33 7.41
N ARG A 114 -10.37 -0.39 6.11
CA ARG A 114 -9.11 0.13 5.52
C ARG A 114 -9.22 1.58 5.06
N SER A 115 -9.58 2.50 5.96
CA SER A 115 -9.67 3.95 5.73
C SER A 115 -8.36 4.71 5.97
N TYR A 116 -7.33 4.06 6.51
CA TYR A 116 -6.07 4.68 6.92
C TYR A 116 -4.85 3.84 6.50
N GLN A 117 -3.75 4.48 6.09
CA GLN A 117 -2.50 3.81 5.66
C GLN A 117 -1.27 4.60 6.13
N THR A 118 -0.19 3.90 6.53
CA THR A 118 1.07 4.48 7.04
C THR A 118 2.29 3.95 6.27
N ARG A 119 3.35 4.77 6.09
CA ARG A 119 4.67 4.38 5.54
C ARG A 119 5.84 5.09 6.24
N TYR A 120 7.05 4.55 6.16
CA TYR A 120 8.26 5.18 6.73
C TYR A 120 8.90 6.25 5.82
N CYS A 121 9.57 7.22 6.43
CA CYS A 121 10.22 8.36 5.77
C CYS A 121 11.44 8.86 6.58
N ASN A 122 12.31 9.66 5.96
CA ASN A 122 13.46 10.33 6.59
C ASN A 122 14.40 9.40 7.37
N LYS A 123 14.96 8.40 6.69
CA LYS A 123 15.84 7.36 7.27
C LYS A 123 17.28 7.81 7.57
N HIS A 124 17.64 9.06 7.29
CA HIS A 124 19.00 9.58 7.54
C HIS A 124 19.22 9.93 9.02
N ARG A 125 20.47 9.89 9.49
CA ARG A 125 20.84 10.22 10.89
C ARG A 125 20.67 11.72 11.17
N CYS A 126 20.38 12.07 12.42
CA CYS A 126 20.20 13.47 12.84
C CYS A 126 21.57 14.12 13.15
N SER A 127 21.75 15.38 12.73
CA SER A 127 22.98 16.17 12.91
C SER A 127 23.05 16.97 14.19
N ASP A 128 21.90 17.30 14.78
CA ASP A 128 21.84 18.25 15.90
C ASP A 128 21.89 17.53 17.25
N LEU A 129 22.75 17.98 18.15
CA LEU A 129 22.92 17.44 19.49
C LEU A 129 21.77 17.93 20.43
N PRO A 130 21.46 17.22 21.52
CA PRO A 130 20.44 17.64 22.50
C PRO A 130 20.76 18.98 23.21
N LYS A 131 19.76 19.79 23.53
CA LYS A 131 19.97 21.00 24.37
C LYS A 131 20.10 20.66 25.85
N TRP A 132 21.02 21.29 26.57
CA TRP A 132 21.10 21.20 28.04
C TRP A 132 20.62 22.49 28.71
N PRO A 133 19.70 22.40 29.69
CA PRO A 133 19.08 21.18 30.23
C PRO A 133 17.81 20.71 29.49
N GLU A 134 17.25 21.49 28.58
CA GLU A 134 15.85 21.39 28.15
C GLU A 134 15.48 20.12 27.39
N ASP A 135 16.44 19.48 26.71
CA ASP A 135 16.22 18.22 26.01
C ASP A 135 16.57 17.00 26.87
N PHE A 136 16.93 17.18 28.16
CA PHE A 136 17.24 16.06 29.07
C PHE A 136 16.18 15.91 30.15
N THR A 137 15.88 14.66 30.50
CA THR A 137 14.92 14.34 31.56
C THR A 137 15.46 13.19 32.40
N TYR A 138 15.25 13.29 33.71
CA TYR A 138 15.46 12.20 34.66
C TYR A 138 14.12 11.89 35.33
N ARG A 139 13.61 10.67 35.15
CA ARG A 139 12.33 10.29 35.77
C ARG A 139 12.14 8.78 35.83
N TYR A 140 11.22 8.40 36.72
CA TYR A 140 10.65 7.08 36.76
C TYR A 140 9.79 6.80 35.52
N HIS A 141 9.98 5.63 34.91
CA HIS A 141 9.14 5.11 33.85
C HIS A 141 8.69 3.69 34.20
N HIS A 142 7.39 3.42 34.09
CA HIS A 142 6.82 2.08 34.29
C HIS A 142 7.31 1.03 33.26
N TYR A 143 7.92 1.47 32.16
CA TYR A 143 8.38 0.65 31.05
C TYR A 143 9.70 1.20 30.50
N THR A 144 10.55 0.35 29.90
CA THR A 144 11.78 0.79 29.22
C THR A 144 11.42 1.69 28.02
N PRO A 145 11.88 2.95 27.98
CA PRO A 145 11.63 3.83 26.86
C PRO A 145 12.20 3.24 25.56
N SER A 146 11.40 3.19 24.49
CA SER A 146 11.74 2.55 23.20
C SER A 146 12.80 3.26 22.35
N THR A 147 13.61 4.14 22.94
CA THR A 147 14.55 5.04 22.25
C THR A 147 15.98 4.81 22.73
N SER A 148 16.95 4.71 21.80
CA SER A 148 18.38 4.54 22.11
C SER A 148 18.99 5.70 22.92
N THR A 149 18.25 6.79 23.09
CA THR A 149 18.66 8.03 23.76
C THR A 149 18.47 8.02 25.29
N CYS A 150 18.03 6.89 25.86
CA CYS A 150 17.80 6.74 27.30
C CYS A 150 18.76 5.70 27.89
N ILE A 151 19.35 6.04 29.03
CA ILE A 151 20.10 5.09 29.86
C ILE A 151 19.35 4.84 31.17
N ARG A 152 19.39 3.59 31.61
CA ARG A 152 18.84 3.19 32.91
C ARG A 152 19.86 3.50 34.00
N THR A 153 19.45 4.23 35.02
CA THR A 153 20.26 4.50 36.21
C THR A 153 19.90 3.48 37.27
N TYR A 154 20.81 2.58 37.60
CA TYR A 154 20.55 1.50 38.56
C TYR A 154 21.84 1.12 39.28
N GLU A 155 21.70 0.52 40.45
CA GLU A 155 22.82 -0.01 41.22
C GLU A 155 22.56 -1.50 41.50
N ARG A 156 23.51 -2.38 41.17
CA ARG A 156 23.35 -3.84 41.35
C ARG A 156 23.14 -4.26 42.81
N SER A 157 23.73 -3.54 43.75
CA SER A 157 23.60 -3.75 45.21
C SER A 157 22.17 -3.45 45.70
N ASN A 158 21.46 -2.52 45.05
CA ASN A 158 20.15 -2.02 45.45
C ASN A 158 19.15 -1.97 44.25
N TYR A 159 19.14 -3.06 43.47
CA TYR A 159 18.45 -3.16 42.19
C TYR A 159 16.94 -2.83 42.25
N PHE A 160 16.26 -3.16 43.34
CA PHE A 160 14.80 -3.05 43.43
C PHE A 160 14.26 -1.63 43.60
N GLN A 161 15.09 -0.68 44.06
CA GLN A 161 14.63 0.68 44.39
C GLN A 161 14.69 1.63 43.19
N TRP A 162 15.60 1.36 42.23
CA TRP A 162 15.92 2.28 41.13
C TRP A 162 15.76 1.70 39.71
N ASN A 163 15.31 0.43 39.55
CA ASN A 163 15.25 -0.29 38.27
C ASN A 163 14.46 0.40 37.13
N ASN A 164 13.67 1.41 37.45
CA ASN A 164 12.76 2.09 36.54
C ASN A 164 13.08 3.58 36.39
N TYR A 165 14.24 4.04 36.86
CA TYR A 165 14.72 5.39 36.63
C TYR A 165 15.58 5.46 35.37
N TYR A 166 15.29 6.45 34.54
CA TYR A 166 15.97 6.65 33.27
C TYR A 166 16.43 8.10 33.14
N PHE A 167 17.66 8.25 32.69
CA PHE A 167 18.18 9.52 32.20
C PHE A 167 18.12 9.51 30.67
N CYS A 168 17.32 10.40 30.10
CA CYS A 168 16.99 10.41 28.69
C CYS A 168 17.34 11.75 28.06
N SER A 169 17.91 11.72 26.85
CA SER A 169 17.86 12.86 25.94
C SER A 169 16.67 12.76 24.97
N ARG A 170 16.22 13.91 24.48
CA ARG A 170 15.01 14.05 23.66
C ARG A 170 15.11 13.20 22.38
N PRO A 171 14.09 12.37 22.09
CA PRO A 171 14.03 11.60 20.86
C PRO A 171 14.07 12.51 19.61
N GLY A 172 14.86 12.13 18.60
CA GLY A 172 15.01 12.89 17.34
C GLY A 172 16.21 13.84 17.30
N ARG A 173 17.08 13.82 18.32
CA ARG A 173 18.41 14.43 18.32
C ARG A 173 19.49 13.38 18.07
N GLN A 174 20.72 13.81 17.77
CA GLN A 174 21.86 12.92 17.68
C GLN A 174 22.10 12.22 19.02
N ASP A 175 22.31 10.91 18.97
CA ASP A 175 22.65 10.11 20.13
C ASP A 175 24.06 10.47 20.62
N ILE A 176 24.17 10.86 21.88
CA ILE A 176 25.44 11.31 22.49
C ILE A 176 26.22 10.14 23.10
N ASN A 177 25.70 8.92 22.99
CA ASN A 177 26.31 7.68 23.48
C ASN A 177 26.71 7.77 24.96
N MET A 178 25.78 8.30 25.77
CA MET A 178 25.95 8.35 27.23
C MET A 178 25.83 6.94 27.81
N LYS A 179 26.54 6.68 28.92
CA LYS A 179 26.58 5.38 29.59
C LYS A 179 26.49 5.54 31.10
N TRP A 180 25.91 4.55 31.74
CA TRP A 180 25.86 4.40 33.19
C TRP A 180 26.85 3.31 33.62
N SER A 181 27.51 3.51 34.76
CA SER A 181 28.41 2.52 35.36
C SER A 181 28.22 2.49 36.88
N ASP A 182 27.93 1.32 37.44
CA ASP A 182 27.80 1.05 38.88
C ASP A 182 29.00 0.27 39.43
N TYR A 183 30.17 0.46 38.80
CA TYR A 183 31.42 -0.22 39.14
C TYR A 183 32.62 0.71 38.89
N GLY A 184 32.43 2.02 39.07
CA GLY A 184 33.48 3.02 38.82
C GLY A 184 33.44 3.66 37.43
N PRO A 185 34.36 4.60 37.13
CA PRO A 185 34.37 5.38 35.90
C PRO A 185 34.79 4.54 34.67
N ILE A 186 34.10 4.73 33.54
CA ILE A 186 34.44 4.06 32.27
C ILE A 186 35.70 4.67 31.65
N ARG A 187 36.70 3.84 31.37
CA ARG A 187 37.97 4.24 30.72
C ARG A 187 37.69 4.95 29.38
N HIS A 188 38.41 6.05 29.13
CA HIS A 188 38.29 6.90 27.93
C HIS A 188 36.99 7.72 27.79
N MET A 189 36.11 7.73 28.80
CA MET A 189 34.97 8.63 28.88
C MET A 189 35.21 9.74 29.92
N ARG A 190 34.41 10.81 29.85
CA ARG A 190 34.29 11.80 30.94
C ARG A 190 33.14 11.36 31.83
N CYS A 191 33.45 11.03 33.08
CA CYS A 191 32.49 10.49 34.03
C CYS A 191 32.32 11.43 35.22
N VAL A 192 31.09 11.55 35.71
CA VAL A 192 30.76 12.26 36.95
C VAL A 192 30.23 11.25 37.96
N LEU A 193 30.77 11.29 39.18
CA LEU A 193 30.29 10.48 40.30
C LEU A 193 28.93 11.02 40.76
N ILE A 194 27.97 10.12 40.93
CA ILE A 194 26.61 10.40 41.39
C ILE A 194 26.46 9.75 42.77
N ASN A 195 26.58 10.55 43.83
CA ASN A 195 26.60 10.06 45.21
C ASN A 195 25.76 10.93 46.17
N GLU A 196 25.23 10.32 47.23
CA GLU A 196 24.56 11.01 48.34
C GLU A 196 25.30 10.72 49.67
N PRO A 197 26.14 11.65 50.17
CA PRO A 197 26.96 11.40 51.36
C PRO A 197 26.16 11.14 52.65
N ARG A 198 24.88 11.52 52.69
CA ARG A 198 24.00 11.34 53.86
C ARG A 198 23.42 9.92 53.98
N GLU A 199 23.61 9.03 53.00
CA GLU A 199 23.20 7.63 53.11
C GLU A 199 24.21 6.81 53.93
N LEU A 200 23.73 6.03 54.91
CA LEU A 200 24.55 5.14 55.73
C LEU A 200 25.33 4.16 54.83
N ARG A 201 26.65 4.08 55.04
CA ARG A 201 27.67 3.31 54.27
C ARG A 201 27.38 1.82 54.00
N LYS A 202 26.26 1.28 54.47
CA LYS A 202 25.91 -0.13 54.29
C LYS A 202 25.31 -0.46 52.92
N ASN A 203 24.78 0.49 52.12
CA ASN A 203 24.19 0.20 50.78
C ASN A 203 23.99 1.44 49.86
N GLY A 204 25.01 2.08 49.28
CA GLY A 204 24.66 3.11 48.29
C GLY A 204 25.74 3.86 47.54
N TRP A 205 25.50 4.04 46.24
CA TRP A 205 25.83 5.18 45.36
C TRP A 205 27.24 5.78 45.40
N TYR A 206 28.25 5.11 45.99
CA TYR A 206 29.61 5.64 46.07
C TYR A 206 30.46 5.34 44.82
N ASP A 207 29.98 4.47 43.93
CA ASP A 207 30.68 4.01 42.72
C ASP A 207 29.82 4.12 41.45
N ASN A 208 28.75 4.93 41.51
CA ASN A 208 27.82 5.18 40.43
C ASN A 208 28.25 6.38 39.57
N TYR A 209 28.51 6.16 38.29
CA TYR A 209 29.01 7.16 37.36
C TYR A 209 28.10 7.33 36.15
N LEU A 210 27.82 8.60 35.81
CA LEU A 210 27.31 8.99 34.51
C LEU A 210 28.47 9.38 33.60
N CYS A 211 28.62 8.67 32.47
CA CYS A 211 29.73 8.83 31.55
C CYS A 211 29.27 9.31 30.16
N VAL A 212 30.01 10.26 29.57
CA VAL A 212 29.85 10.69 28.17
C VAL A 212 31.18 10.63 27.43
N PRO A 213 31.21 10.45 26.09
CA PRO A 213 32.45 10.49 25.32
C PRO A 213 33.26 11.77 25.59
N LYS A 214 34.60 11.72 25.56
CA LYS A 214 35.45 12.91 25.80
C LYS A 214 35.19 14.05 24.81
N SER A 215 34.80 13.72 23.59
CA SER A 215 34.39 14.62 22.51
C SER A 215 33.03 15.29 22.74
N SER A 216 32.28 14.85 23.76
CA SER A 216 30.98 15.41 24.09
C SER A 216 31.10 16.85 24.62
N PRO A 217 30.21 17.77 24.19
CA PRO A 217 30.17 19.14 24.69
C PRO A 217 29.66 19.23 26.14
N TYR A 218 28.99 18.19 26.65
CA TYR A 218 28.47 18.19 28.01
C TYR A 218 29.59 17.87 29.02
N ARG A 219 29.67 18.73 30.03
CA ARG A 219 30.56 18.58 31.19
C ARG A 219 29.69 18.55 32.44
N PHE A 220 29.15 17.38 32.73
CA PHE A 220 28.28 17.17 33.88
C PHE A 220 29.06 17.29 35.19
N ARG A 221 28.38 17.87 36.19
CA ARG A 221 28.80 18.01 37.58
C ARG A 221 27.63 17.61 38.47
N TRP A 222 27.91 16.91 39.55
CA TRP A 222 26.92 16.46 40.52
C TRP A 222 26.95 17.34 41.76
N SER A 223 25.78 17.57 42.36
CA SER A 223 25.63 18.26 43.64
C SER A 223 24.55 17.55 44.46
N TYR A 224 24.88 17.26 45.72
CA TYR A 224 24.00 16.63 46.71
C TYR A 224 23.35 17.64 47.67
N SER A 225 23.57 18.95 47.45
CA SER A 225 23.16 19.99 48.39
C SER A 225 22.64 21.25 47.68
N GLY A 226 21.81 21.06 46.66
CA GLY A 226 21.21 22.13 45.88
C GLY A 226 21.89 22.37 44.53
N PRO A 227 21.33 23.27 43.69
CA PRO A 227 21.89 23.59 42.39
C PRO A 227 23.25 24.29 42.52
N ILE A 228 24.18 24.00 41.60
CA ILE A 228 25.50 24.66 41.57
C ILE A 228 25.35 26.05 40.94
N ASN A 229 25.71 27.09 41.69
CA ASN A 229 25.70 28.47 41.21
C ASN A 229 26.52 28.64 39.92
N GLY A 230 25.94 29.33 38.94
CA GLY A 230 26.55 29.56 37.62
C GLY A 230 26.35 28.42 36.60
N LEU A 231 25.74 27.29 36.99
CA LEU A 231 25.41 26.20 36.06
C LEU A 231 23.90 26.03 35.90
N SER A 232 23.50 25.40 34.79
CA SER A 232 22.11 24.96 34.62
C SER A 232 21.98 23.52 35.09
N CYS A 233 20.98 23.28 35.93
CA CYS A 233 20.83 22.02 36.65
C CYS A 233 19.46 21.41 36.40
N ILE A 234 19.41 20.08 36.34
CA ILE A 234 18.18 19.30 36.46
C ILE A 234 18.19 18.62 37.83
N GLN A 235 17.05 18.66 38.51
CA GLN A 235 16.89 17.98 39.79
C GLN A 235 16.67 16.48 39.54
N TRP A 236 17.41 15.65 40.26
CA TRP A 236 17.27 14.20 40.22
C TRP A 236 16.47 13.74 41.43
N MET A 237 15.16 13.56 41.25
CA MET A 237 14.27 13.17 42.34
C MET A 237 14.15 11.64 42.48
N ALA A 238 14.30 11.14 43.70
CA ALA A 238 13.92 9.79 44.10
C ALA A 238 12.39 9.64 44.26
N LYS A 239 11.90 8.40 44.39
CA LYS A 239 10.48 8.14 44.70
C LYS A 239 10.21 8.61 46.13
N LYS A 240 9.05 9.24 46.36
CA LYS A 240 8.56 9.70 47.67
C LYS A 240 8.87 8.68 48.78
N GLY A 241 9.69 9.05 49.76
CA GLY A 241 9.99 8.23 50.94
C GLY A 241 11.47 8.05 51.31
N TYR A 242 12.42 8.46 50.47
CA TYR A 242 13.85 8.42 50.81
C TYR A 242 14.33 9.79 51.31
N HIS A 243 14.72 9.86 52.58
CA HIS A 243 15.28 11.06 53.20
C HIS A 243 16.64 11.39 52.55
N GLY A 244 16.80 12.60 51.99
CA GLY A 244 18.10 13.10 51.51
C GLY A 244 18.31 13.20 49.99
N TRP A 245 17.30 12.88 49.14
CA TRP A 245 17.41 13.01 47.68
C TRP A 245 16.61 14.19 47.09
N ASN A 246 16.13 15.10 47.95
CA ASN A 246 15.35 16.28 47.55
C ASN A 246 16.23 17.46 47.10
N ASP A 247 17.54 17.41 47.36
CA ASP A 247 18.52 18.44 47.06
C ASP A 247 19.57 17.99 46.03
N ASN A 248 19.27 16.96 45.24
CA ASN A 248 20.21 16.35 44.30
C ASN A 248 20.06 16.89 42.87
N TYR A 249 21.16 17.38 42.31
CA TYR A 249 21.19 18.07 41.03
C TYR A 249 22.34 17.60 40.14
N LEU A 250 22.00 17.31 38.89
CA LEU A 250 22.97 17.17 37.81
C LEU A 250 23.05 18.52 37.08
N CYS A 251 24.24 19.09 37.00
CA CYS A 251 24.50 20.42 36.47
C CYS A 251 25.50 20.38 35.31
N ALA A 252 25.36 21.28 34.35
CA ALA A 252 26.37 21.57 33.33
C ALA A 252 26.17 23.00 32.79
N ASN A 253 27.14 23.48 32.01
CA ASN A 253 26.97 24.71 31.23
C ASN A 253 25.78 24.54 30.28
N ARG A 254 24.97 25.60 30.09
CA ARG A 254 23.92 25.58 29.07
C ARG A 254 24.53 25.23 27.71
N PHE A 255 23.83 24.40 26.97
CA PHE A 255 24.22 24.01 25.62
C PHE A 255 22.98 24.05 24.72
N ASP A 256 23.03 24.78 23.63
CA ASP A 256 21.86 25.09 22.79
C ASP A 256 21.59 24.06 21.68
N GLY A 257 22.38 22.98 21.64
CA GLY A 257 22.26 21.88 20.68
C GLY A 257 23.09 22.06 19.40
N ASN A 258 23.76 23.20 19.24
CA ASN A 258 24.67 23.44 18.12
C ASN A 258 26.11 23.24 18.59
N PRO A 259 26.92 22.40 17.91
CA PRO A 259 28.35 22.37 18.19
C PRO A 259 28.91 23.78 17.99
N VAL A 260 29.60 24.32 19.00
CA VAL A 260 30.17 25.67 18.96
C VAL A 260 31.25 25.68 17.87
N ILE A 261 30.88 26.15 16.68
CA ILE A 261 31.81 26.75 15.72
C ILE A 261 32.07 28.17 16.25
N ALA A 262 33.34 28.59 16.23
CA ALA A 262 33.77 29.91 16.69
C ALA A 262 32.85 31.05 16.20
N THR A 263 32.39 31.84 17.18
CA THR A 263 31.73 33.17 17.20
C THR A 263 31.18 33.83 15.92
N THR A 264 29.91 34.30 15.96
CA THR A 264 29.42 35.67 15.57
C THR A 264 27.87 35.84 15.76
N PRO A 265 27.29 37.08 15.79
CA PRO A 265 26.12 37.46 16.62
C PRO A 265 24.70 37.25 16.02
N LYS A 266 23.66 37.40 16.88
CA LYS A 266 22.23 37.09 16.61
C LYS A 266 21.65 37.78 15.35
N PRO A 267 20.89 37.04 14.50
CA PRO A 267 20.44 37.54 13.20
C PRO A 267 19.20 38.44 13.28
N LYS A 268 19.20 39.50 12.47
CA LYS A 268 18.10 40.47 12.27
C LYS A 268 16.82 39.80 11.71
N PRO A 269 15.64 40.46 11.81
CA PRO A 269 14.42 40.03 11.14
C PRO A 269 14.66 39.84 9.65
N ILE A 270 14.33 38.66 9.13
CA ILE A 270 14.50 38.35 7.72
C ILE A 270 13.11 38.32 7.10
N HIS A 271 12.76 39.35 6.34
CA HIS A 271 11.50 39.41 5.61
C HIS A 271 11.49 38.38 4.48
N GLY A 272 10.31 37.78 4.26
CA GLY A 272 10.10 36.81 3.21
C GLY A 272 10.36 37.41 1.84
N GLY A 273 11.36 36.90 1.15
CA GLY A 273 11.62 37.20 -0.24
C GLY A 273 11.04 36.10 -1.13
N TRP A 274 10.41 36.50 -2.22
CA TRP A 274 10.05 35.56 -3.25
C TRP A 274 11.32 34.96 -3.86
N THR A 275 11.32 33.66 -4.10
CA THR A 275 12.29 33.06 -5.02
C THR A 275 12.19 33.77 -6.36
N THR A 276 13.26 33.69 -7.15
CA THR A 276 13.13 33.94 -8.58
C THR A 276 11.96 33.10 -9.10
N TRP A 277 11.25 33.64 -10.09
CA TRP A 277 10.20 32.86 -10.70
C TRP A 277 10.79 31.56 -11.24
N GLY A 278 10.12 30.46 -10.93
CA GLY A 278 10.43 29.17 -11.53
C GLY A 278 10.37 29.26 -13.05
N VAL A 279 10.93 28.26 -13.71
CA VAL A 279 10.89 28.19 -15.17
C VAL A 279 9.45 28.26 -15.66
N TRP A 280 9.22 29.01 -16.74
CA TRP A 280 7.93 29.00 -17.40
C TRP A 280 7.57 27.56 -17.78
N SER A 281 6.32 27.19 -17.51
CA SER A 281 5.76 25.97 -18.06
C SER A 281 5.91 25.97 -19.58
N LYS A 282 5.95 24.78 -20.18
CA LYS A 282 5.82 24.67 -21.63
C LYS A 282 4.57 25.43 -22.07
N CYS A 283 4.70 26.15 -23.20
CA CYS A 283 3.59 26.92 -23.74
C CYS A 283 2.42 26.00 -24.07
N SER A 284 1.20 26.42 -23.74
CA SER A 284 0.01 25.59 -23.94
C SER A 284 -0.32 25.28 -25.41
N LYS A 285 0.32 25.99 -26.35
CA LYS A 285 0.32 25.76 -27.79
C LYS A 285 1.74 25.93 -28.34
N SER A 286 2.10 25.25 -29.42
CA SER A 286 3.41 25.36 -30.08
C SER A 286 3.53 26.54 -31.06
N CYS A 287 2.39 27.14 -31.43
CA CYS A 287 2.24 28.30 -32.34
C CYS A 287 0.76 28.78 -32.27
N ALA A 288 0.40 29.90 -32.90
CA ALA A 288 -0.94 30.50 -32.86
C ALA A 288 -1.42 30.87 -31.43
N THR A 289 -0.53 31.52 -30.69
CA THR A 289 -0.72 32.12 -29.36
C THR A 289 -1.27 31.14 -28.30
N GLY A 290 -0.34 30.52 -27.57
CA GLY A 290 -0.60 29.78 -26.34
C GLY A 290 -0.39 30.62 -25.08
N SER A 291 -0.52 30.00 -23.92
CA SER A 291 -0.31 30.60 -22.60
C SER A 291 0.62 29.70 -21.78
N ARG A 292 1.58 30.30 -21.09
CA ARG A 292 2.52 29.65 -20.18
C ARG A 292 2.40 30.28 -18.80
N MET A 293 2.76 29.51 -17.78
CA MET A 293 2.64 29.90 -16.39
C MET A 293 3.93 29.60 -15.65
N ARG A 294 4.34 30.48 -14.74
CA ARG A 294 5.42 30.22 -13.79
C ARG A 294 4.96 30.51 -12.38
N LEU A 295 5.58 29.79 -11.45
CA LEU A 295 5.29 29.86 -10.03
C LEU A 295 6.54 30.29 -9.30
N ARG A 296 6.38 31.00 -8.18
CA ARG A 296 7.46 31.33 -7.26
C ARG A 296 7.04 30.99 -5.85
N SER A 297 8.01 30.76 -4.99
CA SER A 297 7.77 30.37 -3.60
C SER A 297 8.37 31.42 -2.67
N CYS A 298 7.71 31.70 -1.55
CA CYS A 298 8.16 32.70 -0.60
C CYS A 298 9.24 32.08 0.31
N SER A 299 10.45 31.91 -0.23
CA SER A 299 11.53 31.17 0.43
C SER A 299 12.94 31.69 0.15
N ASN A 300 13.11 32.85 -0.49
CA ASN A 300 14.42 33.44 -0.77
C ASN A 300 14.51 34.92 -0.36
N PRO A 301 14.77 35.22 0.91
CA PRO A 301 14.87 34.26 2.02
C PRO A 301 13.49 33.88 2.58
N TYR A 302 13.38 32.73 3.23
CA TYR A 302 12.16 32.39 3.96
C TYR A 302 11.99 33.36 5.13
N PRO A 303 10.78 33.91 5.40
CA PRO A 303 10.61 34.83 6.50
C PRO A 303 11.02 34.18 7.83
N GLN A 304 12.00 34.77 8.51
CA GLN A 304 12.60 34.28 9.75
C GLN A 304 12.73 35.43 10.75
N ASN A 305 12.88 35.09 12.03
CA ASN A 305 13.10 36.07 13.11
C ASN A 305 12.01 37.18 13.17
N GLY A 306 10.75 36.84 12.86
CA GLY A 306 9.61 37.77 12.90
C GLY A 306 9.39 38.61 11.63
N GLY A 307 10.09 38.30 10.52
CA GLY A 307 9.93 39.02 9.26
C GLY A 307 8.59 38.78 8.56
N ARG A 308 7.99 39.86 8.03
CA ARG A 308 6.81 39.91 7.13
C ARG A 308 6.86 38.87 5.98
N THR A 309 5.70 38.33 5.61
CA THR A 309 5.54 37.41 4.47
C THR A 309 5.59 38.14 3.12
N CYS A 310 5.76 37.41 2.03
CA CYS A 310 5.92 37.99 0.69
C CYS A 310 4.62 38.61 0.15
N TYR A 311 4.71 39.81 -0.42
CA TYR A 311 3.57 40.54 -1.01
C TYR A 311 3.44 40.29 -2.52
N GLY A 312 2.21 40.10 -3.04
CA GLY A 312 1.91 39.84 -4.45
C GLY A 312 1.58 38.37 -4.81
N GLY A 313 1.26 38.11 -6.08
CA GLY A 313 0.83 36.79 -6.55
C GLY A 313 1.95 35.75 -6.61
N ARG A 314 1.64 34.51 -6.20
CA ARG A 314 2.53 33.32 -6.32
C ARG A 314 2.60 32.74 -7.73
N GLU A 315 1.75 33.23 -8.63
CA GLU A 315 1.51 32.70 -9.96
C GLU A 315 1.48 33.83 -10.98
N MET A 316 2.16 33.64 -12.11
CA MET A 316 2.17 34.57 -13.22
C MET A 316 1.87 33.80 -14.51
N ARG A 317 0.97 34.34 -15.35
CA ARG A 317 0.64 33.82 -16.68
C ARG A 317 1.07 34.80 -17.76
N GLN A 318 1.52 34.28 -18.90
CA GLN A 318 1.92 35.06 -20.05
C GLN A 318 1.51 34.34 -21.34
N ASN A 319 1.15 35.10 -22.36
CA ASN A 319 1.03 34.58 -23.71
C ASN A 319 2.40 34.15 -24.25
N CYS A 320 2.42 33.11 -25.06
CA CYS A 320 3.63 32.53 -25.63
C CYS A 320 3.31 31.87 -26.96
N ASN A 321 4.35 31.61 -27.75
CA ASN A 321 4.24 31.02 -29.06
C ASN A 321 3.22 31.74 -29.97
N THR A 322 3.36 33.06 -30.07
CA THR A 322 2.49 33.97 -30.85
C THR A 322 2.78 33.90 -32.35
N GLN A 323 3.84 33.23 -32.77
CA GLN A 323 4.17 33.01 -34.17
C GLN A 323 3.10 32.19 -34.87
N GLU A 324 2.88 32.50 -36.14
CA GLU A 324 2.18 31.62 -37.03
C GLU A 324 2.90 30.26 -37.09
N CYS A 325 2.13 29.18 -37.18
CA CYS A 325 2.70 27.84 -37.20
C CYS A 325 3.61 27.64 -38.42
N PRO A 326 4.87 27.18 -38.24
CA PRO A 326 5.81 27.00 -39.35
C PRO A 326 5.27 26.04 -40.41
N ARG A 327 5.44 26.40 -41.68
CA ARG A 327 5.19 25.50 -42.83
C ARG A 327 6.30 24.45 -42.88
N VAL A 328 6.09 23.29 -42.28
CA VAL A 328 7.05 22.18 -42.34
C VAL A 328 6.32 20.84 -42.42
N CYS A 329 6.61 20.10 -43.48
CA CYS A 329 6.29 18.69 -43.62
C CYS A 329 7.37 17.85 -42.91
N GLY A 330 7.04 16.69 -42.36
CA GLY A 330 8.01 15.79 -41.70
C GLY A 330 8.15 15.93 -40.19
N LEU A 331 7.27 16.71 -39.53
CA LEU A 331 7.40 16.98 -38.09
C LEU A 331 6.94 15.81 -37.22
N THR A 332 7.66 15.61 -36.11
CA THR A 332 7.21 14.74 -35.01
C THR A 332 6.75 15.59 -33.82
N PHE A 333 5.48 15.45 -33.45
CA PHE A 333 4.86 16.14 -32.34
C PHE A 333 4.82 15.25 -31.10
N THR A 334 5.35 15.72 -29.97
CA THR A 334 5.41 14.95 -28.71
C THR A 334 4.45 15.45 -27.61
N GLY A 335 3.64 16.47 -27.92
CA GLY A 335 2.72 17.10 -26.96
C GLY A 335 1.39 16.37 -26.80
N ASN A 336 0.77 16.51 -25.62
CA ASN A 336 -0.54 15.92 -25.30
C ASN A 336 -1.71 16.50 -26.11
N ARG A 337 -1.48 17.58 -26.85
CA ARG A 337 -2.41 18.16 -27.83
C ARG A 337 -1.63 19.06 -28.77
N GLY A 338 -2.22 19.37 -29.91
CA GLY A 338 -1.71 20.39 -30.81
C GLY A 338 -2.47 20.42 -32.12
N THR A 339 -1.97 21.23 -33.06
CA THR A 339 -2.61 21.47 -34.35
C THR A 339 -1.55 21.52 -35.44
N PHE A 340 -1.86 20.98 -36.61
CA PHE A 340 -1.06 21.15 -37.82
C PHE A 340 -1.98 21.37 -39.02
N ARG A 341 -1.43 21.91 -40.11
CA ARG A 341 -2.16 22.19 -41.35
C ARG A 341 -1.38 21.65 -42.53
N SER A 342 -2.10 21.26 -43.59
CA SER A 342 -1.45 20.93 -44.86
C SER A 342 -0.72 22.16 -45.42
N PRO A 343 0.41 21.96 -46.12
CA PRO A 343 1.09 23.04 -46.83
C PRO A 343 0.14 23.80 -47.77
N ARG A 344 0.30 25.14 -47.86
CA ARG A 344 -0.50 25.98 -48.78
C ARG A 344 0.05 25.94 -50.22
N ASP A 345 1.35 25.69 -50.38
CA ASP A 345 1.98 25.50 -51.69
C ASP A 345 2.14 24.01 -51.96
N LYS A 346 1.65 23.56 -53.11
CA LYS A 346 1.42 22.15 -53.45
C LYS A 346 1.82 21.86 -54.91
N ARG A 347 2.91 22.49 -55.37
CA ARG A 347 3.42 22.30 -56.73
C ARG A 347 4.17 20.97 -56.83
N GLY A 348 3.85 20.18 -57.84
CA GLY A 348 4.52 18.90 -58.14
C GLY A 348 4.07 17.72 -57.27
N GLN A 349 4.61 16.54 -57.55
CA GLN A 349 4.36 15.33 -56.76
C GLN A 349 5.13 15.42 -55.43
N PHE A 350 4.43 15.35 -54.31
CA PHE A 350 5.08 15.40 -53.00
C PHE A 350 4.38 14.53 -51.95
N SER A 351 5.13 14.10 -50.94
CA SER A 351 4.62 13.38 -49.77
C SER A 351 4.99 14.12 -48.50
N CYS A 352 3.99 14.42 -47.68
CA CYS A 352 4.12 15.22 -46.49
C CYS A 352 3.63 14.42 -45.28
N THR A 353 4.53 14.11 -44.35
CA THR A 353 4.24 13.25 -43.19
C THR A 353 4.27 14.05 -41.88
N TRP A 354 3.37 13.73 -40.96
CA TRP A 354 3.44 14.14 -39.56
C TRP A 354 3.33 12.92 -38.66
N THR A 355 4.17 12.86 -37.62
CA THR A 355 4.12 11.83 -36.59
C THR A 355 3.69 12.46 -35.28
N ILE A 356 2.72 11.87 -34.59
CA ILE A 356 2.23 12.31 -33.29
C ILE A 356 2.56 11.21 -32.29
N GLN A 357 3.40 11.51 -31.32
CA GLN A 357 3.78 10.62 -30.23
C GLN A 357 3.32 11.22 -28.90
N VAL A 358 2.34 10.59 -28.27
CA VAL A 358 1.86 10.98 -26.94
C VAL A 358 2.48 10.07 -25.87
N PRO A 359 2.41 10.42 -24.57
CA PRO A 359 2.92 9.56 -23.50
C PRO A 359 2.30 8.16 -23.52
N THR A 360 3.07 7.17 -23.06
CA THR A 360 2.60 5.78 -22.91
C THR A 360 1.36 5.70 -22.01
N GLY A 361 0.37 4.87 -22.37
CA GLY A 361 -0.93 4.77 -21.69
C GLY A 361 -2.01 5.73 -22.23
N TYR A 362 -1.69 6.48 -23.28
CA TYR A 362 -2.62 7.36 -23.99
C TYR A 362 -2.73 6.93 -25.45
N ARG A 363 -3.87 7.24 -26.08
CA ARG A 363 -4.07 7.13 -27.53
C ARG A 363 -4.31 8.51 -28.12
N VAL A 364 -3.98 8.67 -29.40
CA VAL A 364 -4.18 9.91 -30.15
C VAL A 364 -5.60 9.90 -30.70
N ARG A 365 -6.40 10.93 -30.40
CA ARG A 365 -7.60 11.28 -31.16
C ARG A 365 -7.27 12.43 -32.11
N LEU A 366 -7.42 12.22 -33.40
CA LEU A 366 -7.24 13.20 -34.46
C LEU A 366 -8.61 13.68 -34.97
N ASN A 367 -8.74 14.99 -35.17
CA ASN A 367 -9.93 15.65 -35.67
C ASN A 367 -9.54 16.66 -36.76
N PHE A 368 -10.33 16.77 -37.83
CA PHE A 368 -10.09 17.72 -38.92
C PHE A 368 -11.03 18.92 -38.79
N GLY A 369 -10.49 20.14 -38.83
CA GLY A 369 -11.29 21.37 -38.79
C GLY A 369 -11.91 21.69 -40.14
N PHE A 370 -11.12 21.61 -41.21
CA PHE A 370 -11.58 21.60 -42.60
C PHE A 370 -10.78 20.55 -43.37
N PHE A 371 -11.38 19.97 -44.41
CA PHE A 371 -10.74 18.95 -45.22
C PHE A 371 -11.22 19.07 -46.67
N SER A 372 -10.30 19.34 -47.58
CA SER A 372 -10.51 19.30 -49.02
C SER A 372 -9.22 18.80 -49.65
N VAL A 373 -9.19 17.56 -50.13
CA VAL A 373 -7.98 16.94 -50.68
C VAL A 373 -8.35 16.04 -51.86
N GLY A 374 -8.01 16.42 -53.09
CA GLY A 374 -8.27 15.61 -54.28
C GLY A 374 -9.77 15.47 -54.62
N ALA A 375 -10.08 14.74 -55.70
CA ALA A 375 -11.45 14.47 -56.13
C ALA A 375 -12.11 13.37 -55.28
N SER A 376 -13.43 13.48 -55.05
CA SER A 376 -14.21 12.46 -54.31
C SER A 376 -14.29 11.17 -55.13
N ARG A 377 -13.60 10.10 -54.70
CA ARG A 377 -13.61 8.76 -55.32
C ARG A 377 -13.75 7.68 -54.25
N ALA A 378 -14.41 6.57 -54.58
CA ALA A 378 -14.76 5.51 -53.63
C ALA A 378 -13.55 4.88 -52.89
N ASP A 379 -12.40 4.77 -53.54
CA ASP A 379 -11.23 4.05 -52.99
C ASP A 379 -9.95 4.89 -52.80
N CYS A 380 -9.99 6.21 -53.11
CA CYS A 380 -8.82 7.11 -53.06
C CYS A 380 -7.50 6.44 -53.55
N ARG A 381 -7.53 5.72 -54.69
CA ARG A 381 -6.38 4.96 -55.24
C ARG A 381 -5.40 5.83 -56.03
N ARG A 382 -4.20 5.27 -56.28
CA ARG A 382 -3.03 5.90 -56.96
C ARG A 382 -3.44 6.74 -58.17
N GLY A 383 -2.95 7.99 -58.22
CA GLY A 383 -3.18 8.95 -59.31
C GLY A 383 -3.90 10.24 -58.88
N SER A 384 -4.41 10.32 -57.65
CA SER A 384 -5.02 11.53 -57.06
C SER A 384 -4.41 11.86 -55.69
N ASP A 385 -4.69 13.05 -55.17
CA ASP A 385 -4.20 13.46 -53.85
C ASP A 385 -5.04 12.82 -52.74
N TYR A 386 -4.39 12.31 -51.70
CA TYR A 386 -5.07 11.66 -50.58
C TYR A 386 -4.27 11.78 -49.28
N VAL A 387 -4.95 11.62 -48.15
CA VAL A 387 -4.36 11.58 -46.81
C VAL A 387 -4.52 10.18 -46.23
N THR A 388 -3.42 9.58 -45.79
CA THR A 388 -3.45 8.32 -45.02
C THR A 388 -3.14 8.55 -43.56
N ILE A 389 -3.85 7.84 -42.68
CA ILE A 389 -3.66 7.91 -41.23
C ILE A 389 -3.36 6.50 -40.73
N ARG A 390 -2.27 6.33 -39.98
CA ARG A 390 -1.77 5.04 -39.48
C ARG A 390 -1.56 5.05 -37.97
N SER A 391 -1.82 3.91 -37.33
CA SER A 391 -1.58 3.69 -35.90
C SER A 391 -0.17 3.15 -35.69
N GLY A 392 0.80 4.05 -35.58
CA GLY A 392 2.23 3.75 -35.47
C GLY A 392 3.09 4.74 -36.24
N GLN A 393 4.42 4.64 -36.14
CA GLN A 393 5.36 5.60 -36.74
C GLN A 393 5.75 5.28 -38.19
N TYR A 394 5.54 4.06 -38.65
CA TYR A 394 6.07 3.56 -39.93
C TYR A 394 5.01 3.60 -41.04
N SER A 395 5.46 3.60 -42.31
CA SER A 395 4.58 3.49 -43.48
C SER A 395 3.83 2.15 -43.55
N THR A 396 4.36 1.12 -42.89
CA THR A 396 3.77 -0.23 -42.76
C THR A 396 2.85 -0.38 -41.55
N SER A 397 2.75 0.63 -40.67
CA SER A 397 1.86 0.58 -39.51
C SER A 397 0.38 0.52 -39.93
N LEU A 398 -0.48 -0.02 -39.05
CA LEU A 398 -1.90 -0.27 -39.32
C LEU A 398 -2.59 0.96 -39.95
N LEU A 399 -3.09 0.81 -41.17
CA LEU A 399 -3.85 1.84 -41.87
C LEU A 399 -5.24 1.99 -41.23
N LEU A 400 -5.49 3.15 -40.63
CA LEU A 400 -6.77 3.47 -40.02
C LEU A 400 -7.76 4.04 -41.04
N LYS A 401 -7.31 4.98 -41.88
CA LYS A 401 -8.11 5.64 -42.91
C LYS A 401 -7.24 6.09 -44.09
N SER A 402 -7.83 6.05 -45.28
CA SER A 402 -7.38 6.76 -46.49
C SER A 402 -8.49 7.72 -46.90
N LEU A 403 -8.17 8.99 -47.14
CA LEU A 403 -9.14 10.08 -47.26
C LEU A 403 -8.84 10.97 -48.47
N CYS A 404 -9.88 11.31 -49.23
CA CYS A 404 -9.87 12.26 -50.35
C CYS A 404 -11.26 12.90 -50.49
N GLY A 405 -11.42 13.94 -51.32
CA GLY A 405 -12.63 14.75 -51.45
C GLY A 405 -12.71 15.95 -50.49
N SER A 406 -13.88 16.59 -50.44
CA SER A 406 -14.17 17.83 -49.68
C SER A 406 -14.97 17.61 -48.39
N GLY A 407 -15.28 16.35 -48.04
CA GLY A 407 -16.00 16.03 -46.81
C GLY A 407 -15.08 16.03 -45.58
N VAL A 408 -15.46 16.73 -44.52
CA VAL A 408 -14.74 16.68 -43.24
C VAL A 408 -14.90 15.29 -42.61
N PRO A 409 -13.81 14.52 -42.44
CA PRO A 409 -13.87 13.18 -41.88
C PRO A 409 -14.12 13.21 -40.36
N GLY A 410 -14.79 12.17 -39.86
CA GLY A 410 -14.99 11.98 -38.42
C GLY A 410 -13.70 11.74 -37.64
N ASN A 411 -13.80 11.71 -36.30
CA ASN A 411 -12.65 11.51 -35.41
C ASN A 411 -11.94 10.18 -35.68
N VAL A 412 -10.61 10.20 -35.75
CA VAL A 412 -9.77 9.01 -35.94
C VAL A 412 -8.95 8.76 -34.67
N TYR A 413 -8.87 7.50 -34.23
CA TYR A 413 -8.23 7.10 -32.98
C TYR A 413 -7.10 6.11 -33.25
N SER A 414 -5.93 6.32 -32.67
CA SER A 414 -4.87 5.30 -32.67
C SER A 414 -5.17 4.20 -31.65
N SER A 415 -4.62 3.01 -31.90
CA SER A 415 -4.61 1.91 -30.93
C SER A 415 -3.54 2.10 -29.85
N GLY A 416 -2.43 2.75 -30.18
CA GLY A 416 -1.33 3.04 -29.27
C GLY A 416 -1.06 4.52 -29.09
N ASN A 417 0.10 4.84 -28.52
CA ASN A 417 0.51 6.21 -28.22
C ASN A 417 1.18 6.93 -29.41
N ILE A 418 1.21 6.32 -30.60
CA ILE A 418 1.82 6.91 -31.80
C ILE A 418 0.83 6.86 -32.97
N MET A 419 0.73 7.95 -33.73
CA MET A 419 -0.08 8.07 -34.94
C MET A 419 0.71 8.79 -36.03
N ARG A 420 0.70 8.26 -37.26
CA ARG A 420 1.32 8.89 -38.44
C ARG A 420 0.24 9.35 -39.41
N VAL A 421 0.36 10.57 -39.92
CA VAL A 421 -0.53 11.16 -40.94
C VAL A 421 0.32 11.51 -42.15
N THR A 422 -0.02 11.02 -43.34
CA THR A 422 0.75 11.26 -44.56
C THR A 422 -0.18 11.76 -45.68
N LEU A 423 0.01 13.01 -46.10
CA LEU A 423 -0.57 13.58 -47.32
C LEU A 423 0.30 13.17 -48.51
N THR A 424 -0.29 12.51 -49.49
CA THR A 424 0.36 12.20 -50.78
C THR A 424 -0.33 13.01 -51.86
N SER A 425 0.41 13.82 -52.59
CA SER A 425 -0.09 14.60 -53.73
C SER A 425 0.49 14.04 -55.02
N ALA A 426 -0.37 13.81 -56.02
CA ALA A 426 0.01 13.38 -57.36
C ALA A 426 -0.07 14.50 -58.40
N ASN A 427 -0.82 15.59 -58.14
CA ASN A 427 -1.02 16.73 -59.07
C ASN A 427 -1.08 18.10 -58.34
N ASN A 428 -1.05 19.20 -59.11
CA ASN A 428 -1.11 20.59 -58.61
C ASN A 428 -2.49 20.96 -58.05
N ILE A 429 -2.62 21.01 -56.72
CA ILE A 429 -3.85 21.46 -56.06
C ILE A 429 -3.77 22.95 -55.75
N ARG A 430 -4.53 23.79 -56.48
CA ARG A 430 -4.79 25.17 -56.05
C ARG A 430 -6.10 25.18 -55.23
N GLN A 431 -6.00 25.51 -53.94
CA GLN A 431 -7.08 25.73 -52.95
C GLN A 431 -7.56 24.56 -52.06
N ALA A 432 -7.28 23.29 -52.36
CA ALA A 432 -7.62 22.21 -51.43
C ALA A 432 -6.56 22.09 -50.31
N GLY A 433 -6.96 21.81 -49.08
CA GLY A 433 -6.08 21.56 -47.94
C GLY A 433 -6.83 21.02 -46.73
N PHE A 434 -6.13 20.77 -45.64
CA PHE A 434 -6.77 20.42 -44.38
C PHE A 434 -6.08 21.05 -43.17
N SER A 435 -6.83 21.15 -42.08
CA SER A 435 -6.28 21.41 -40.74
C SER A 435 -6.67 20.28 -39.82
N ALA A 436 -5.73 19.83 -38.99
CA ALA A 436 -5.96 18.73 -38.06
C ALA A 436 -5.50 19.11 -36.66
N THR A 437 -6.30 18.74 -35.67
CA THR A 437 -6.00 18.87 -34.24
C THR A 437 -5.90 17.49 -33.63
N TRP A 438 -4.99 17.31 -32.68
CA TRP A 438 -4.89 16.06 -31.92
C TRP A 438 -5.02 16.30 -30.43
N LEU A 439 -5.52 15.27 -29.73
CA LEU A 439 -5.60 15.22 -28.28
C LEU A 439 -5.17 13.84 -27.80
N ALA A 440 -4.28 13.81 -26.81
CA ALA A 440 -3.92 12.61 -26.07
C ALA A 440 -5.07 12.26 -25.12
N LEU A 441 -5.77 11.18 -25.42
CA LEU A 441 -6.79 10.62 -24.55
C LEU A 441 -6.16 9.51 -23.73
N ARG A 442 -6.33 9.54 -22.41
CA ARG A 442 -6.01 8.36 -21.59
C ARG A 442 -6.77 7.19 -22.18
N ILE A 443 -6.06 6.09 -22.44
CA ILE A 443 -6.73 4.83 -22.79
C ILE A 443 -7.48 4.40 -21.52
N PRO A 444 -8.82 4.45 -21.49
CA PRO A 444 -9.58 4.00 -20.33
C PRO A 444 -9.37 2.49 -20.20
N THR A 445 -9.18 1.99 -18.98
CA THR A 445 -9.10 0.54 -18.68
C THR A 445 -10.47 -0.16 -18.75
N VAL A 446 -11.45 0.42 -19.46
CA VAL A 446 -12.76 -0.17 -19.78
C VAL A 446 -13.12 0.19 -21.23
N PRO A 447 -13.55 -0.77 -22.09
CA PRO A 447 -13.55 -0.60 -23.55
C PRO A 447 -14.77 0.15 -24.09
N PRO A 448 -14.64 0.97 -25.15
CA PRO A 448 -15.76 1.39 -26.00
C PRO A 448 -15.95 0.35 -27.11
N THR A 449 -17.06 -0.41 -27.08
CA THR A 449 -17.64 -1.21 -28.19
C THR A 449 -16.62 -1.68 -29.25
N VAL A 450 -15.86 -2.73 -28.93
CA VAL A 450 -14.75 -3.25 -29.73
C VAL A 450 -15.17 -4.57 -30.39
N ARG A 451 -14.79 -4.79 -31.66
CA ARG A 451 -14.60 -6.14 -32.21
C ARG A 451 -13.78 -6.92 -31.18
N GLN A 452 -14.35 -7.98 -30.61
CA GLN A 452 -13.84 -8.55 -29.37
C GLN A 452 -12.50 -9.28 -29.62
N GLU A 453 -11.38 -8.57 -29.46
CA GLU A 453 -10.08 -9.20 -29.25
C GLU A 453 -10.18 -10.08 -28.00
N CYS A 454 -9.99 -11.38 -28.19
CA CYS A 454 -10.03 -12.39 -27.15
C CYS A 454 -8.64 -12.63 -26.55
N GLY A 455 -8.59 -13.17 -25.34
CA GLY A 455 -7.33 -13.39 -24.61
C GLY A 455 -7.01 -12.31 -23.56
N GLY A 456 -5.76 -12.26 -23.13
CA GLY A 456 -5.23 -11.29 -22.17
C GLY A 456 -4.82 -11.90 -20.82
N THR A 457 -4.18 -11.09 -19.97
CA THR A 457 -3.76 -11.51 -18.62
C THR A 457 -4.81 -11.15 -17.57
N LEU A 458 -5.19 -12.12 -16.74
CA LEU A 458 -6.25 -12.03 -15.74
C LEU A 458 -5.67 -12.25 -14.34
N THR A 459 -5.84 -11.29 -13.43
CA THR A 459 -5.20 -11.33 -12.09
C THR A 459 -6.18 -11.37 -10.91
N HIS A 460 -7.48 -11.38 -11.21
CA HIS A 460 -8.53 -11.50 -10.20
C HIS A 460 -8.57 -12.92 -9.62
N SER A 461 -9.19 -13.10 -8.44
CA SER A 461 -9.32 -14.41 -7.79
C SER A 461 -10.51 -15.24 -8.28
N LYS A 462 -11.35 -14.67 -9.13
CA LYS A 462 -12.43 -15.34 -9.85
C LYS A 462 -12.74 -14.50 -11.09
N GLY A 463 -13.10 -15.15 -12.18
CA GLY A 463 -13.53 -14.48 -13.39
C GLY A 463 -14.00 -15.47 -14.43
N ASN A 464 -14.45 -14.94 -15.57
CA ASN A 464 -14.94 -15.74 -16.69
C ASN A 464 -14.11 -15.44 -17.93
N ILE A 465 -13.94 -16.46 -18.78
CA ILE A 465 -13.38 -16.34 -20.12
C ILE A 465 -14.39 -16.91 -21.12
N THR A 466 -14.46 -16.29 -22.29
CA THR A 466 -15.35 -16.71 -23.37
C THR A 466 -14.63 -16.60 -24.70
N THR A 467 -14.98 -17.47 -25.64
CA THR A 467 -14.63 -17.26 -27.05
C THR A 467 -15.21 -15.93 -27.56
N PRO A 468 -14.59 -15.31 -28.59
CA PRO A 468 -15.15 -14.12 -29.19
C PRO A 468 -16.59 -14.37 -29.65
N ASN A 469 -17.44 -13.34 -29.54
CA ASN A 469 -18.85 -13.35 -29.92
C ASN A 469 -19.77 -14.27 -29.10
N TYR A 470 -19.28 -15.02 -28.11
CA TYR A 470 -20.12 -15.87 -27.27
C TYR A 470 -21.33 -15.08 -26.72
N PRO A 471 -22.57 -15.59 -26.83
CA PRO A 471 -22.97 -16.97 -27.15
C PRO A 471 -23.16 -17.27 -28.65
N ASN A 472 -22.86 -16.31 -29.54
CA ASN A 472 -22.87 -16.49 -30.99
C ASN A 472 -21.60 -17.21 -31.47
N LYS A 473 -21.59 -17.59 -32.75
CA LYS A 473 -20.47 -18.32 -33.33
C LYS A 473 -19.17 -17.53 -33.26
N TYR A 474 -18.09 -18.20 -32.85
CA TYR A 474 -16.76 -17.59 -32.85
C TYR A 474 -16.29 -17.32 -34.29
N PRO A 475 -15.45 -16.29 -34.54
CA PRO A 475 -14.85 -16.10 -35.85
C PRO A 475 -13.89 -17.24 -36.19
N SER A 476 -13.73 -17.52 -37.48
CA SER A 476 -12.68 -18.39 -38.01
C SER A 476 -11.29 -17.73 -37.90
N LYS A 477 -10.23 -18.54 -37.93
CA LYS A 477 -8.82 -18.11 -37.88
C LYS A 477 -8.48 -17.26 -36.66
N GLN A 478 -8.92 -17.70 -35.47
CA GLN A 478 -8.67 -16.99 -34.22
C GLN A 478 -7.65 -17.72 -33.36
N ASP A 479 -6.70 -16.98 -32.80
CA ASP A 479 -5.82 -17.45 -31.73
C ASP A 479 -6.03 -16.55 -30.50
N CYS A 480 -6.76 -17.07 -29.52
CA CYS A 480 -7.04 -16.38 -28.27
C CYS A 480 -6.19 -16.98 -27.15
N ILE A 481 -5.37 -16.17 -26.48
CA ILE A 481 -4.53 -16.65 -25.38
C ILE A 481 -4.87 -15.91 -24.09
N TRP A 482 -5.33 -16.64 -23.06
CA TRP A 482 -5.55 -16.13 -21.71
C TRP A 482 -4.44 -16.61 -20.76
N ILE A 483 -3.95 -15.69 -19.93
CA ILE A 483 -2.98 -16.00 -18.87
C ILE A 483 -3.61 -15.61 -17.54
N ILE A 484 -3.99 -16.59 -16.72
CA ILE A 484 -4.54 -16.33 -15.39
C ILE A 484 -3.38 -16.37 -14.40
N LYS A 485 -3.18 -15.31 -13.60
CA LYS A 485 -2.13 -15.23 -12.56
C LYS A 485 -2.74 -14.86 -11.23
N VAL A 486 -2.58 -15.70 -10.21
CA VAL A 486 -3.11 -15.46 -8.86
C VAL A 486 -1.97 -15.50 -7.83
N PRO A 487 -2.14 -14.89 -6.64
CA PRO A 487 -1.13 -15.00 -5.58
C PRO A 487 -0.80 -16.46 -5.22
N VAL A 488 0.47 -16.77 -4.93
CA VAL A 488 1.04 -18.13 -4.74
C VAL A 488 0.36 -19.02 -3.69
N HIS A 489 -0.48 -18.47 -2.82
CA HIS A 489 -1.15 -19.15 -1.72
C HIS A 489 -2.61 -19.57 -2.01
N LYS A 490 -3.00 -19.63 -3.29
CA LYS A 490 -4.37 -19.95 -3.72
C LYS A 490 -4.38 -21.07 -4.75
N LEU A 491 -5.32 -22.01 -4.64
CA LEU A 491 -5.50 -23.09 -5.61
C LEU A 491 -6.35 -22.56 -6.77
N LEU A 492 -5.79 -22.49 -7.96
CA LEU A 492 -6.50 -22.01 -9.16
C LEU A 492 -7.25 -23.16 -9.82
N LYS A 493 -8.57 -23.03 -9.93
CA LYS A 493 -9.43 -23.97 -10.66
C LYS A 493 -10.07 -23.30 -11.86
N LEU A 494 -10.25 -24.06 -12.92
CA LEU A 494 -10.95 -23.68 -14.14
C LEU A 494 -12.05 -24.71 -14.42
N ARG A 495 -13.27 -24.26 -14.66
CA ARG A 495 -14.37 -25.13 -15.11
C ARG A 495 -15.12 -24.51 -16.28
N PHE A 496 -15.51 -25.35 -17.23
CA PHE A 496 -16.35 -24.94 -18.34
C PHE A 496 -17.82 -24.93 -17.89
N LEU A 497 -18.54 -23.86 -18.26
CA LEU A 497 -19.98 -23.68 -18.04
C LEU A 497 -20.77 -24.04 -19.30
N SER A 498 -20.16 -23.88 -20.47
CA SER A 498 -20.66 -24.32 -21.78
C SER A 498 -19.46 -24.60 -22.70
N PHE A 499 -19.61 -25.55 -23.61
CA PHE A 499 -18.54 -25.95 -24.52
C PHE A 499 -19.13 -26.51 -25.82
N ASP A 500 -18.86 -25.84 -26.94
CA ASP A 500 -19.28 -26.21 -28.29
C ASP A 500 -18.22 -25.70 -29.27
N VAL A 501 -17.19 -26.51 -29.49
CA VAL A 501 -16.05 -26.28 -30.39
C VAL A 501 -16.08 -27.37 -31.46
N GLU A 502 -15.57 -27.10 -32.67
CA GLU A 502 -15.60 -28.09 -33.75
C GLU A 502 -15.07 -29.46 -33.31
N ARG A 503 -15.78 -30.54 -33.67
CA ARG A 503 -15.45 -31.90 -33.24
C ARG A 503 -14.44 -32.52 -34.19
N HIS A 504 -13.32 -33.00 -33.66
CA HIS A 504 -12.35 -33.82 -34.38
C HIS A 504 -11.75 -34.88 -33.45
N SER A 505 -11.41 -36.07 -33.97
CA SER A 505 -10.91 -37.20 -33.16
C SER A 505 -9.62 -36.89 -32.40
N GLN A 506 -8.81 -35.98 -32.92
CA GLN A 506 -7.55 -35.51 -32.33
C GLN A 506 -7.50 -33.99 -32.11
N CYS A 507 -8.64 -33.29 -32.16
CA CYS A 507 -8.72 -31.83 -31.95
C CYS A 507 -7.71 -31.00 -32.80
N ARG A 508 -7.60 -31.32 -34.10
CA ARG A 508 -6.62 -30.68 -35.01
C ARG A 508 -7.15 -29.42 -35.71
N TYR A 509 -8.47 -29.27 -35.77
CA TYR A 509 -9.13 -28.08 -36.33
C TYR A 509 -9.26 -27.03 -35.23
N ASP A 510 -10.44 -26.87 -34.65
CA ASP A 510 -10.65 -25.98 -33.51
C ASP A 510 -10.37 -26.69 -32.18
N TYR A 511 -9.65 -26.04 -31.27
CA TYR A 511 -9.32 -26.62 -29.97
C TYR A 511 -9.09 -25.59 -28.86
N VAL A 512 -9.20 -26.07 -27.61
CA VAL A 512 -8.80 -25.35 -26.40
C VAL A 512 -7.70 -26.11 -25.69
N GLU A 513 -6.53 -25.49 -25.58
CA GLU A 513 -5.33 -26.04 -24.96
C GLU A 513 -5.08 -25.34 -23.62
N ILE A 514 -4.82 -26.12 -22.57
CA ILE A 514 -4.60 -25.60 -21.21
C ILE A 514 -3.27 -26.10 -20.66
N ARG A 515 -2.45 -25.18 -20.16
CA ARG A 515 -1.11 -25.45 -19.59
C ARG A 515 -0.97 -24.91 -18.17
N ASP A 516 -0.20 -25.63 -17.35
CA ASP A 516 0.06 -25.31 -15.95
C ASP A 516 1.25 -24.36 -15.79
N GLY A 517 0.97 -23.06 -15.80
CA GLY A 517 1.99 -22.01 -15.81
C GLY A 517 1.53 -20.79 -16.60
N SER A 518 2.44 -19.88 -16.93
CA SER A 518 2.09 -18.63 -17.61
C SER A 518 2.63 -18.50 -19.03
N SER A 519 3.04 -19.60 -19.67
CA SER A 519 3.65 -19.58 -21.01
C SER A 519 3.27 -20.79 -21.86
N GLN A 520 3.49 -20.70 -23.18
CA GLN A 520 3.31 -21.80 -24.11
C GLN A 520 4.27 -22.98 -23.86
N ARG A 521 5.38 -22.76 -23.14
CA ARG A 521 6.33 -23.82 -22.75
C ARG A 521 5.95 -24.54 -21.46
N SER A 522 4.91 -24.08 -20.77
CA SER A 522 4.45 -24.67 -19.51
C SER A 522 3.84 -26.06 -19.75
N THR A 523 3.83 -26.92 -18.71
CA THR A 523 3.36 -28.30 -18.80
C THR A 523 1.93 -28.36 -19.38
N LEU A 524 1.74 -29.13 -20.45
CA LEU A 524 0.40 -29.34 -21.03
C LEU A 524 -0.44 -30.13 -20.04
N LEU A 525 -1.58 -29.55 -19.63
CA LEU A 525 -2.55 -30.25 -18.81
C LEU A 525 -3.49 -31.07 -19.68
N GLU A 526 -4.15 -30.42 -20.65
CA GLU A 526 -5.12 -31.08 -21.53
C GLU A 526 -5.47 -30.24 -22.76
N THR A 527 -5.98 -30.89 -23.82
CA THR A 527 -6.56 -30.25 -25.02
C THR A 527 -8.00 -30.75 -25.26
N PHE A 528 -8.93 -29.83 -25.53
CA PHE A 528 -10.36 -30.11 -25.68
C PHE A 528 -10.93 -29.62 -27.02
N CYS A 529 -11.87 -30.36 -27.60
CA CYS A 529 -12.71 -29.98 -28.74
C CYS A 529 -14.04 -30.76 -28.74
N GLY A 530 -14.96 -30.45 -29.64
CA GLY A 530 -16.32 -31.03 -29.66
C GLY A 530 -17.31 -30.30 -28.74
N ASN A 531 -18.43 -30.97 -28.41
CA ASN A 531 -19.56 -30.39 -27.69
C ASN A 531 -19.83 -31.05 -26.32
N THR A 532 -18.95 -31.94 -25.87
CA THR A 532 -19.04 -32.52 -24.53
C THR A 532 -18.37 -31.60 -23.53
N LEU A 533 -19.04 -31.35 -22.39
CA LEU A 533 -18.51 -30.43 -21.38
C LEU A 533 -17.22 -30.99 -20.74
N PRO A 534 -16.07 -30.28 -20.83
CA PRO A 534 -14.81 -30.77 -20.29
C PRO A 534 -14.81 -30.90 -18.76
N LYS A 535 -13.94 -31.78 -18.25
CA LYS A 535 -13.68 -31.92 -16.80
C LYS A 535 -13.04 -30.64 -16.24
N SER A 536 -13.27 -30.38 -14.95
CA SER A 536 -12.66 -29.22 -14.28
C SER A 536 -11.15 -29.43 -14.10
N ILE A 537 -10.38 -28.38 -14.39
CA ILE A 537 -8.92 -28.37 -14.29
C ILE A 537 -8.50 -27.68 -12.99
N THR A 538 -7.52 -28.26 -12.30
CA THR A 538 -6.87 -27.65 -11.14
C THR A 538 -5.40 -27.44 -11.49
N ALA A 539 -4.93 -26.20 -11.40
CA ALA A 539 -3.53 -25.85 -11.66
C ALA A 539 -2.67 -26.21 -10.43
N PHE A 540 -1.48 -26.78 -10.64
CA PHE A 540 -0.47 -26.93 -9.59
C PHE A 540 0.30 -25.62 -9.40
N ALA A 541 0.55 -24.87 -10.47
CA ALA A 541 1.12 -23.52 -10.41
C ALA A 541 0.06 -22.49 -9.97
N ASN A 542 0.51 -21.29 -9.59
CA ASN A 542 -0.37 -20.15 -9.31
C ASN A 542 -0.81 -19.41 -10.59
N SER A 543 -0.74 -20.08 -11.74
CA SER A 543 -1.12 -19.52 -13.03
C SER A 543 -1.54 -20.59 -14.04
N LEU A 544 -2.43 -20.22 -14.96
CA LEU A 544 -2.82 -21.05 -16.11
C LEU A 544 -2.59 -20.27 -17.41
N TRP A 545 -2.12 -20.96 -18.44
CA TRP A 545 -2.03 -20.47 -19.81
C TRP A 545 -3.03 -21.25 -20.64
N ILE A 546 -3.95 -20.56 -21.28
CA ILE A 546 -5.09 -21.15 -21.99
C ILE A 546 -5.09 -20.58 -23.40
N LYS A 547 -5.09 -21.44 -24.42
CA LYS A 547 -5.19 -21.04 -25.82
C LYS A 547 -6.46 -21.62 -26.45
N PHE A 548 -7.20 -20.80 -27.18
CA PHE A 548 -8.23 -21.24 -28.13
C PHE A 548 -7.74 -20.96 -29.54
N HIS A 549 -7.83 -21.98 -30.40
CA HIS A 549 -7.49 -21.89 -31.81
C HIS A 549 -8.73 -22.23 -32.65
N SER A 550 -8.97 -21.48 -33.72
CA SER A 550 -9.95 -21.83 -34.75
C SER A 550 -9.37 -21.79 -36.17
N ASP A 551 -9.81 -22.70 -37.02
CA ASP A 551 -9.41 -22.82 -38.41
C ASP A 551 -10.30 -21.97 -39.35
N SER A 552 -10.25 -22.20 -40.66
CA SER A 552 -11.02 -21.42 -41.65
C SER A 552 -12.52 -21.73 -41.73
N THR A 553 -13.01 -22.79 -41.11
CA THR A 553 -14.35 -23.36 -41.36
C THR A 553 -15.11 -23.70 -40.07
N GLN A 554 -16.35 -24.18 -40.20
CA GLN A 554 -17.14 -24.84 -39.15
C GLN A 554 -17.25 -24.19 -37.75
N ALA A 555 -17.22 -22.86 -37.67
CA ALA A 555 -17.40 -22.16 -36.41
C ALA A 555 -18.68 -22.56 -35.64
N ARG A 556 -18.49 -22.88 -34.35
CA ARG A 556 -19.51 -23.23 -33.37
C ARG A 556 -19.71 -22.12 -32.35
N ARG A 557 -20.56 -22.32 -31.33
CA ARG A 557 -20.89 -21.28 -30.33
C ARG A 557 -19.71 -20.97 -29.39
N GLY A 558 -18.71 -21.84 -29.36
CA GLY A 558 -17.52 -21.73 -28.54
C GLY A 558 -17.78 -22.12 -27.09
N PHE A 559 -17.09 -21.46 -26.16
CA PHE A 559 -17.18 -21.83 -24.76
C PHE A 559 -17.30 -20.62 -23.84
N LYS A 560 -17.87 -20.88 -22.65
CA LYS A 560 -17.75 -20.02 -21.48
C LYS A 560 -17.15 -20.84 -20.36
N ALA A 561 -16.02 -20.41 -19.83
CA ALA A 561 -15.41 -21.01 -18.66
C ALA A 561 -15.33 -19.99 -17.53
N GLU A 562 -15.45 -20.47 -16.29
CA GLU A 562 -15.13 -19.67 -15.12
C GLU A 562 -13.89 -20.25 -14.44
N TYR A 563 -12.99 -19.35 -14.06
CA TYR A 563 -11.89 -19.67 -13.18
C TYR A 563 -12.16 -19.07 -11.82
N TYR A 564 -11.72 -19.74 -10.78
CA TYR A 564 -11.85 -19.27 -9.42
C TYR A 564 -10.76 -19.86 -8.56
N THR A 565 -10.37 -19.10 -7.55
CA THR A 565 -9.44 -19.58 -6.55
C THR A 565 -10.21 -20.17 -5.40
N GLU A 566 -9.87 -21.38 -5.03
CA GLU A 566 -10.19 -21.90 -3.71
C GLU A 566 -9.02 -21.60 -2.76
N ARG A 567 -9.29 -21.62 -1.46
CA ARG A 567 -8.19 -21.76 -0.52
C ARG A 567 -7.56 -23.11 -0.84
N ARG A 568 -6.24 -23.14 -1.05
CA ARG A 568 -5.49 -24.40 -1.00
C ARG A 568 -5.83 -25.00 0.37
N SER A 569 -6.63 -26.06 0.39
CA SER A 569 -6.77 -26.91 1.57
C SER A 569 -5.51 -27.77 1.63
N LEU A 570 -4.37 -27.14 1.88
CA LEU A 570 -3.08 -27.83 1.93
C LEU A 570 -2.28 -27.39 3.14
N GLY A 571 -1.88 -28.40 3.91
CA GLY A 571 -0.71 -28.37 4.78
C GLY A 571 -1.01 -28.45 6.27
N CYS A 572 -1.76 -27.50 6.82
CA CYS A 572 -1.74 -27.32 8.28
C CYS A 572 -2.93 -27.90 9.07
N GLY A 573 -3.88 -28.58 8.39
CA GLY A 573 -4.89 -29.43 9.04
C GLY A 573 -5.88 -28.77 10.01
N GLY A 574 -5.98 -27.43 10.08
CA GLY A 574 -6.97 -26.78 10.95
C GLY A 574 -6.97 -25.24 10.91
N LYS A 575 -8.08 -24.63 11.34
CA LYS A 575 -8.31 -23.15 11.30
C LYS A 575 -7.30 -22.31 12.08
N LYS A 576 -6.47 -22.90 12.95
CA LYS A 576 -5.53 -22.18 13.85
C LYS A 576 -4.07 -22.19 13.39
N TRP A 577 -3.68 -23.07 12.48
CA TRP A 577 -2.32 -23.10 11.96
C TRP A 577 -2.18 -22.20 10.73
N LYS A 578 -1.03 -21.53 10.59
CA LYS A 578 -0.69 -20.64 9.48
C LYS A 578 0.41 -21.29 8.62
N LEU A 579 0.24 -21.26 7.30
CA LEU A 579 1.22 -21.78 6.35
C LEU A 579 2.20 -20.65 5.96
N TYR A 580 3.49 -20.98 5.92
CA TYR A 580 4.55 -20.21 5.28
C TYR A 580 5.20 -21.10 4.22
N VAL A 581 5.52 -20.53 3.07
CA VAL A 581 6.29 -21.19 2.02
C VAL A 581 7.55 -20.37 1.86
N SER A 582 8.69 -21.01 2.09
CA SER A 582 10.00 -20.40 1.90
C SER A 582 10.19 -20.03 0.44
N GLU A 583 10.65 -18.80 0.18
CA GLU A 583 10.89 -18.31 -1.18
C GLU A 583 12.19 -18.87 -1.76
N ASP A 584 13.11 -19.31 -0.90
CA ASP A 584 14.44 -19.80 -1.30
C ASP A 584 14.39 -21.22 -1.87
N ASP A 585 13.58 -22.09 -1.26
CA ASP A 585 13.58 -23.54 -1.54
C ASP A 585 12.18 -24.13 -1.72
N SER A 586 11.13 -23.29 -1.70
CA SER A 586 9.72 -23.72 -1.75
C SER A 586 9.29 -24.66 -0.61
N SER A 587 10.12 -24.84 0.44
CA SER A 587 9.78 -25.64 1.61
C SER A 587 8.56 -25.06 2.30
N GLN A 588 7.65 -25.93 2.73
CA GLN A 588 6.40 -25.52 3.37
C GLN A 588 6.44 -25.75 4.87
N TYR A 589 5.98 -24.78 5.65
CA TYR A 589 6.02 -24.79 7.11
C TYR A 589 4.67 -24.36 7.70
N CYS A 590 4.28 -24.99 8.80
CA CYS A 590 3.08 -24.65 9.55
C CYS A 590 3.42 -24.09 10.93
N TYR A 591 2.77 -22.97 11.28
CA TYR A 591 2.98 -22.23 12.52
C TYR A 591 1.70 -22.18 13.35
N LEU A 592 1.82 -22.32 14.66
CA LEU A 592 0.70 -22.20 15.60
C LEU A 592 1.12 -21.39 16.81
N ILE A 593 0.42 -20.28 17.05
CA ILE A 593 0.52 -19.54 18.31
C ILE A 593 -0.25 -20.29 19.39
N ARG A 594 0.40 -20.44 20.54
CA ARG A 594 -0.16 -20.98 21.77
C ARG A 594 -0.27 -19.84 22.78
N TYR A 595 -1.51 -19.47 23.08
CA TYR A 595 -1.81 -18.39 24.02
C TYR A 595 -1.64 -18.80 25.50
N LYS A 596 -1.41 -20.08 25.78
CA LYS A 596 -1.10 -20.58 27.12
C LYS A 596 0.33 -20.20 27.50
N ARG A 597 0.53 -19.69 28.73
CA ARG A 597 1.86 -19.42 29.28
C ARG A 597 2.50 -20.67 29.89
N ALA A 598 3.69 -21.03 29.44
CA ALA A 598 4.39 -22.24 29.86
C ALA A 598 5.91 -22.00 29.97
N THR A 599 6.59 -22.79 30.79
CA THR A 599 8.07 -22.84 30.79
C THR A 599 8.58 -23.29 29.44
N TRP A 600 9.81 -22.95 29.08
CA TRP A 600 10.36 -23.31 27.77
C TRP A 600 10.27 -24.83 27.51
N THR A 601 10.65 -25.65 28.49
CA THR A 601 10.55 -27.11 28.44
C THR A 601 9.11 -27.59 28.26
N SER A 602 8.16 -27.00 29.00
CA SER A 602 6.73 -27.35 28.89
C SER A 602 6.12 -26.91 27.55
N ALA A 603 6.55 -25.77 27.02
CA ALA A 603 6.13 -25.23 25.74
C ALA A 603 6.61 -26.15 24.60
N ARG A 604 7.89 -26.56 24.65
CA ARG A 604 8.46 -27.53 23.71
C ARG A 604 7.74 -28.87 23.76
N ALA A 605 7.46 -29.39 24.95
CA ALA A 605 6.69 -30.61 25.11
C ALA A 605 5.27 -30.50 24.48
N ASP A 606 4.62 -29.35 24.60
CA ASP A 606 3.32 -29.12 23.91
C ASP A 606 3.45 -29.09 22.39
N CYS A 607 4.49 -28.46 21.84
CA CYS A 607 4.74 -28.48 20.40
C CYS A 607 5.06 -29.90 19.91
N LYS A 608 5.88 -30.66 20.64
CA LYS A 608 6.20 -32.06 20.31
C LYS A 608 4.97 -32.95 20.27
N ARG A 609 4.04 -32.83 21.24
CA ARG A 609 2.74 -33.52 21.20
C ARG A 609 1.89 -33.20 19.97
N LYS A 610 2.17 -32.09 19.27
CA LYS A 610 1.47 -31.69 18.03
C LYS A 610 2.26 -32.02 16.77
N LYS A 611 3.26 -32.91 16.86
CA LYS A 611 4.15 -33.28 15.75
C LYS A 611 4.82 -32.04 15.15
N SER A 612 5.32 -31.17 16.04
CA SER A 612 5.99 -29.91 15.73
C SER A 612 7.09 -29.64 16.76
N ASP A 613 7.87 -28.59 16.61
CA ASP A 613 8.79 -28.11 17.62
C ASP A 613 8.56 -26.63 17.93
N LEU A 614 9.28 -26.06 18.89
CA LEU A 614 9.31 -24.61 19.06
C LEU A 614 9.92 -23.94 17.83
N LEU A 615 9.44 -22.73 17.55
CA LEU A 615 9.82 -21.92 16.40
C LEU A 615 11.33 -21.88 16.14
N SER A 616 11.75 -22.34 14.98
CA SER A 616 13.03 -22.00 14.35
C SER A 616 12.83 -20.96 13.25
N ILE A 617 13.82 -20.10 13.00
CA ILE A 617 13.79 -19.09 11.94
C ILE A 617 15.05 -19.25 11.09
N ALA A 618 14.87 -19.54 9.80
CA ALA A 618 15.95 -19.83 8.86
C ALA A 618 16.38 -18.61 8.02
N SER A 619 15.51 -17.62 7.84
CA SER A 619 15.79 -16.45 6.98
C SER A 619 15.13 -15.16 7.48
N SER A 620 15.55 -14.03 6.90
CA SER A 620 14.96 -12.72 7.16
C SER A 620 13.50 -12.61 6.71
N ASP A 621 13.11 -13.36 5.67
CA ASP A 621 11.73 -13.36 5.17
C ASP A 621 10.81 -14.19 6.06
N GLU A 622 11.31 -15.32 6.57
CA GLU A 622 10.62 -16.07 7.61
C GLU A 622 10.46 -15.22 8.88
N GLN A 623 11.53 -14.51 9.30
CA GLN A 623 11.48 -13.57 10.42
C GLN A 623 10.42 -12.48 10.23
N TRP A 624 10.31 -11.94 9.01
CA TRP A 624 9.30 -10.95 8.67
C TRP A 624 7.89 -11.52 8.78
N PHE A 625 7.66 -12.73 8.25
CA PHE A 625 6.37 -13.43 8.33
C PHE A 625 5.96 -13.68 9.79
N VAL A 626 6.85 -14.24 10.60
CA VAL A 626 6.59 -14.51 12.02
C VAL A 626 6.21 -13.22 12.75
N ARG A 627 6.94 -12.13 12.53
CA ARG A 627 6.66 -10.86 13.21
C ARG A 627 5.36 -10.21 12.73
N ASN A 628 5.20 -10.05 11.42
CA ASN A 628 4.19 -9.14 10.87
C ASN A 628 2.86 -9.85 10.59
N GLU A 629 2.89 -11.13 10.25
CA GLU A 629 1.69 -11.90 9.92
C GLU A 629 1.27 -12.80 11.09
N LEU A 630 2.20 -13.50 11.72
CA LEU A 630 1.87 -14.42 12.81
C LEU A 630 1.62 -13.67 14.12
N MET A 631 2.54 -12.78 14.54
CA MET A 631 2.44 -12.01 15.78
C MET A 631 1.55 -10.75 15.70
N ALA A 632 0.78 -10.57 14.62
CA ALA A 632 -0.06 -9.39 14.41
C ALA A 632 -1.09 -9.14 15.53
N GLU A 633 -1.52 -10.20 16.22
CA GLU A 633 -2.48 -10.15 17.33
C GLU A 633 -1.82 -10.22 18.71
N THR A 634 -0.53 -10.53 18.79
CA THR A 634 0.25 -10.68 20.04
C THR A 634 1.29 -9.56 20.22
N LYS A 635 1.04 -8.39 19.62
CA LYS A 635 1.94 -7.22 19.50
C LYS A 635 2.50 -6.63 20.81
N TYR A 636 2.14 -7.17 21.96
CA TYR A 636 2.58 -6.71 23.28
C TYR A 636 3.21 -7.83 24.13
N TYR A 637 3.28 -9.05 23.60
CA TYR A 637 3.75 -10.22 24.35
C TYR A 637 4.98 -10.83 23.70
N GLU A 638 5.89 -11.28 24.56
CA GLU A 638 7.04 -12.09 24.19
C GLU A 638 6.62 -13.55 24.02
N LEU A 639 7.16 -14.21 23.00
CA LEU A 639 6.83 -15.60 22.68
C LEU A 639 8.08 -16.48 22.66
N TRP A 640 8.05 -17.63 23.33
CA TRP A 640 9.14 -18.59 23.26
C TRP A 640 9.37 -19.05 21.82
N MET A 641 10.65 -19.13 21.48
CA MET A 641 11.16 -19.79 20.29
C MET A 641 12.04 -20.97 20.68
N GLY A 642 12.45 -21.75 19.69
CA GLY A 642 13.25 -22.95 19.89
C GLY A 642 14.75 -22.69 20.04
N TYR A 643 15.22 -21.45 19.96
CA TYR A 643 16.64 -21.13 20.10
C TYR A 643 17.05 -21.24 21.57
N ASN A 644 18.15 -21.94 21.87
CA ASN A 644 18.61 -22.20 23.23
C ASN A 644 20.08 -22.64 23.21
N ASP A 645 20.79 -22.51 24.33
CA ASP A 645 22.15 -23.00 24.54
C ASP A 645 22.25 -24.00 25.73
N LEU A 646 21.11 -24.58 26.13
CA LEU A 646 20.97 -25.59 27.20
C LEU A 646 21.94 -26.79 27.13
N ARG A 647 22.54 -27.07 25.98
CA ARG A 647 23.51 -28.17 25.81
C ARG A 647 24.94 -27.77 26.15
N ARG A 648 25.30 -26.54 25.78
CA ARG A 648 26.65 -25.99 25.98
C ARG A 648 26.51 -24.49 26.02
N GLU A 649 26.79 -23.95 27.20
CA GLU A 649 26.80 -22.52 27.49
C GLU A 649 27.45 -21.69 26.36
N GLY A 650 26.75 -20.69 25.85
CA GLY A 650 27.20 -19.82 24.77
C GLY A 650 27.10 -20.42 23.35
N GLN A 651 26.74 -21.70 23.21
CA GLN A 651 26.50 -22.34 21.91
C GLN A 651 25.00 -22.51 21.63
N TRP A 652 24.45 -21.48 20.99
CA TRP A 652 23.04 -21.42 20.65
C TRP A 652 22.69 -22.33 19.46
N ALA A 653 21.65 -23.14 19.62
CA ALA A 653 21.15 -24.05 18.61
C ALA A 653 19.62 -24.10 18.60
N TRP A 654 19.05 -24.44 17.45
CA TRP A 654 17.61 -24.68 17.36
C TRP A 654 17.23 -26.02 18.00
N SER A 655 16.17 -25.99 18.79
CA SER A 655 15.64 -27.18 19.45
C SER A 655 15.13 -28.26 18.49
N ASP A 656 14.81 -27.89 17.24
CA ASP A 656 14.41 -28.82 16.17
C ASP A 656 15.60 -29.37 15.38
N ARG A 657 16.84 -28.99 15.74
CA ARG A 657 18.09 -29.32 15.05
C ARG A 657 18.22 -28.73 13.64
N SER A 658 17.43 -27.71 13.30
CA SER A 658 17.67 -26.93 12.09
C SER A 658 19.02 -26.22 12.17
N GLU A 659 19.62 -25.95 11.01
CA GLU A 659 20.84 -25.16 10.91
C GLU A 659 20.61 -23.71 11.37
N VAL A 660 21.62 -23.13 12.01
CA VAL A 660 21.59 -21.74 12.50
C VAL A 660 22.12 -20.81 11.41
N ASN A 661 21.28 -20.57 10.40
CA ASN A 661 21.65 -19.77 9.23
C ASN A 661 21.23 -18.29 9.35
N PHE A 662 20.52 -17.94 10.41
CA PHE A 662 19.99 -16.60 10.64
C PHE A 662 19.91 -16.28 12.12
N ASN A 663 20.21 -15.03 12.50
CA ASN A 663 19.99 -14.51 13.84
C ASN A 663 19.42 -13.08 13.80
N ASN A 664 18.66 -12.72 14.84
CA ASN A 664 18.09 -11.38 14.96
C ASN A 664 18.05 -10.89 16.41
N TRP A 665 19.16 -11.10 17.12
CA TRP A 665 19.35 -10.65 18.49
C TRP A 665 19.08 -9.15 18.69
N GLY A 666 18.56 -8.82 19.87
CA GLY A 666 18.44 -7.46 20.37
C GLY A 666 19.81 -6.85 20.65
N GLY A 667 19.87 -5.52 20.71
CA GLY A 667 21.12 -4.83 21.01
C GLY A 667 21.60 -5.17 22.41
N GLY A 668 22.66 -5.98 22.50
CA GLY A 668 23.23 -6.47 23.76
C GLY A 668 22.97 -7.95 24.05
N ASP A 669 22.07 -8.61 23.30
CA ASP A 669 21.69 -10.01 23.49
C ASP A 669 22.44 -10.94 22.50
N PRO A 670 22.65 -12.24 22.81
CA PRO A 670 22.36 -12.86 24.10
C PRO A 670 23.36 -12.38 25.16
N ASN A 671 22.87 -11.98 26.33
CA ASN A 671 23.68 -11.36 27.38
C ASN A 671 23.98 -12.30 28.57
N ASN A 672 23.39 -13.50 28.54
CA ASN A 672 23.31 -14.49 29.61
C ASN A 672 23.06 -13.84 30.98
N GLY A 673 21.93 -13.15 31.11
CA GLY A 673 21.61 -12.28 32.22
C GLY A 673 21.32 -13.00 33.55
N GLY A 674 21.12 -12.20 34.60
CA GLY A 674 20.76 -12.67 35.93
C GLY A 674 21.93 -13.08 36.83
N ARG A 675 21.68 -13.17 38.15
CA ARG A 675 22.70 -13.47 39.18
C ARG A 675 23.39 -14.83 39.00
N ARG A 676 22.80 -15.74 38.22
CA ARG A 676 23.29 -17.11 38.00
C ARG A 676 23.72 -17.39 36.56
N LYS A 677 23.67 -16.41 35.64
CA LYS A 677 23.96 -16.62 34.21
C LYS A 677 23.20 -17.83 33.66
N ASN A 678 21.87 -17.74 33.67
CA ASN A 678 20.98 -18.87 33.42
C ASN A 678 19.87 -18.54 32.41
N GLU A 679 20.17 -17.62 31.48
CA GLU A 679 19.24 -17.18 30.43
C GLU A 679 19.32 -18.06 29.19
N ASP A 680 19.14 -19.36 29.35
CA ASP A 680 19.57 -20.31 28.30
C ASP A 680 18.53 -20.51 27.18
N CYS A 681 17.45 -19.72 27.17
CA CYS A 681 16.30 -19.91 26.29
C CYS A 681 15.88 -18.64 25.55
N GLY A 682 15.73 -18.77 24.23
CA GLY A 682 15.42 -17.68 23.32
C GLY A 682 13.93 -17.33 23.29
N VAL A 683 13.64 -16.03 23.29
CA VAL A 683 12.30 -15.47 23.19
C VAL A 683 12.24 -14.39 22.11
N LEU A 684 11.10 -14.33 21.41
CA LEU A 684 10.83 -13.34 20.37
C LEU A 684 10.09 -12.15 20.97
N LYS A 685 10.71 -10.96 20.93
CA LYS A 685 10.13 -9.70 21.39
C LYS A 685 9.10 -9.17 20.38
N PRO A 686 8.14 -8.32 20.81
CA PRO A 686 7.15 -7.72 19.91
C PRO A 686 7.75 -6.83 18.80
N ASP A 687 8.93 -6.29 19.03
CA ASP A 687 9.71 -5.54 18.05
C ASP A 687 10.51 -6.44 17.08
N GLY A 688 10.24 -7.75 17.10
CA GLY A 688 10.87 -8.76 16.26
C GLY A 688 12.29 -9.15 16.66
N LYS A 689 12.89 -8.50 17.67
CA LYS A 689 14.23 -8.84 18.17
C LYS A 689 14.21 -10.02 19.10
N TRP A 690 15.33 -10.72 19.22
CA TRP A 690 15.44 -11.90 20.08
C TRP A 690 16.07 -11.50 21.41
N ASN A 691 15.64 -12.14 22.50
CA ASN A 691 16.26 -12.08 23.82
C ASN A 691 16.55 -13.48 24.28
N ASP A 692 17.56 -13.63 25.10
CA ASP A 692 17.79 -14.80 25.94
C ASP A 692 17.08 -14.57 27.28
N PHE A 693 16.54 -15.62 27.90
CA PHE A 693 15.71 -15.48 29.10
C PHE A 693 15.72 -16.76 29.92
N PRO A 694 15.52 -16.72 31.27
CA PRO A 694 15.52 -17.93 32.07
C PRO A 694 14.42 -18.89 31.62
N CYS A 695 14.80 -20.13 31.31
CA CYS A 695 13.91 -21.16 30.76
C CYS A 695 12.72 -21.52 31.66
N ASN A 696 12.81 -21.22 32.97
CA ASN A 696 11.76 -21.43 33.95
C ASN A 696 10.64 -20.36 33.91
N HIS A 697 10.82 -19.28 33.16
CA HIS A 697 9.80 -18.26 32.99
C HIS A 697 8.64 -18.75 32.11
N ARG A 698 7.45 -18.15 32.24
CA ARG A 698 6.24 -18.60 31.54
C ARG A 698 5.79 -17.62 30.46
N PHE A 699 6.17 -17.86 29.21
CA PHE A 699 5.69 -17.11 28.04
C PHE A 699 4.67 -17.88 27.20
N MET A 700 3.95 -17.14 26.36
CA MET A 700 3.26 -17.69 25.19
C MET A 700 4.31 -18.25 24.23
N TYR A 701 3.93 -19.07 23.24
CA TYR A 701 4.93 -19.73 22.40
C TYR A 701 4.41 -20.06 21.02
N ILE A 702 5.35 -20.24 20.09
CA ILE A 702 5.06 -20.55 18.69
C ILE A 702 5.57 -21.96 18.40
N CYS A 703 4.69 -22.82 17.90
CA CYS A 703 5.07 -24.12 17.37
C CYS A 703 5.26 -24.03 15.85
N LYS A 704 6.32 -24.65 15.32
CA LYS A 704 6.63 -24.78 13.89
C LYS A 704 6.79 -26.25 13.50
N ARG A 705 6.26 -26.64 12.34
CA ARG A 705 6.58 -27.93 11.70
C ARG A 705 6.81 -27.75 10.22
N LYS A 706 7.77 -28.47 9.66
CA LYS A 706 7.93 -28.61 8.20
C LYS A 706 6.87 -29.59 7.68
N LEU A 707 6.31 -29.30 6.52
CA LEU A 707 5.48 -30.24 5.77
C LEU A 707 6.39 -31.04 4.86
N SER A 708 6.24 -32.37 4.93
CA SER A 708 6.93 -33.34 4.08
C SER A 708 6.52 -33.17 2.62
#